data_AF-A0A221UYF5-F1
#
_entry.id   AF-A0A221UYF5-F1
#
_cell.length_a   1.000
_cell.length_b   1.000
_cell.length_c   1.000
_cell.angle_alpha   90.00
_cell.angle_beta   90.00
_cell.angle_gamma   90.00
#
_symmetry.space_group_name_H-M   'P 1'
#
loop_
_entity.id
_entity.type
_entity.pdbx_description
1 polymer ?
#
loop_
_entity_poly.entity_id
_entity_poly.type
_entity_poly.pdbx_seq_one_letter_code
_entity_poly.pdbx_strand_id
1 'polypeptide(L)'
;MTLQIISLGRLHPLLVHLPIGILVLAFLLELYFRKKDSETENNIIKFTLAIAAATTVLSVASGWLLGEDGGYDETLLFRHRWMAVGLAVGSTLLYFIKKYPKPWSKNIYLPLFICVMGLLGLTGHYGGSMTHGEDYLYKNEKTKKVVITDVDKALVFNDIIMPILDDKCVSCHNPNKVKGGLIMTNKEQLLAGGDSGSLLIAEKDQAPRLIHHIKLPMEDEDHMPPKGKVQLTSPEIQLLEWWISHENCFDCVAGTLDKTEKINDILNSLEEDTSTRAIIAKEVAMVPEDWLASININGPIVTKLAEKNPLLIVNLSGNKRLGKDDLKALKKHAANIVELNLGNSNFNDTISSYLTSFKNLTKLQIQNTKITDKSMESIGDLKHLESLNIYGTDITDKGLEKLTNLGGLKTLYPWNSKITKEALDQFSDKNNSVTVVSISEDLFTPSSLEAPSIIADTDFFKDSIEVTLDYFFKGVELYYTLDGSEPDTTSTRYKEPIVLTASTQLKAVSHKPGWELSPVKTISFKKSNILPNSITLNNKPNEKYKGNGGNTLIDLKRGTSNFVDGNWIGYEGSSFTATLKLQKEELISTVSVGAFSSPEKWIFYPTGFKVWVSQDGNNYKLVHTEKVPTEKPNSDTKFQFFDLNIPPTKSTFVKVEVISQLKNPSWHTNPGGKSWLFVDEIVLN
;
A
#
# COMPACT_ATOMS: atom_id res chain seq x y z
N MET A 1 53.15 -28.00 30.69
CA MET A 1 52.66 -29.37 30.42
C MET A 1 51.20 -29.54 30.86
N THR A 2 50.83 -29.11 32.07
CA THR A 2 49.45 -29.14 32.60
C THR A 2 48.43 -28.38 31.72
N LEU A 3 48.74 -27.16 31.26
CA LEU A 3 47.88 -26.38 30.35
C LEU A 3 47.65 -27.04 28.96
N GLN A 4 48.66 -27.75 28.43
CA GLN A 4 48.53 -28.48 27.16
C GLN A 4 47.69 -29.76 27.29
N ILE A 5 47.75 -30.42 28.45
CA ILE A 5 46.95 -31.62 28.77
C ILE A 5 45.47 -31.24 28.92
N ILE A 6 45.19 -30.10 29.56
CA ILE A 6 43.83 -29.55 29.70
C ILE A 6 43.22 -29.22 28.33
N SER A 7 44.01 -28.69 27.39
CA SER A 7 43.53 -28.39 26.03
C SER A 7 43.04 -29.63 25.26
N LEU A 8 43.51 -30.84 25.59
CA LEU A 8 43.01 -32.09 24.99
C LEU A 8 41.60 -32.44 25.50
N GLY A 9 41.22 -32.00 26.69
CA GLY A 9 39.87 -32.15 27.24
C GLY A 9 38.81 -31.45 26.40
N ARG A 10 39.16 -30.35 25.71
CA ARG A 10 38.25 -29.63 24.79
C ARG A 10 37.80 -30.46 23.58
N LEU A 11 38.44 -31.60 23.30
CA LEU A 11 37.99 -32.55 22.29
C LEU A 11 36.83 -33.44 22.77
N HIS A 12 36.47 -33.41 24.06
CA HIS A 12 35.44 -34.27 24.61
C HIS A 12 34.07 -34.15 23.89
N PRO A 13 33.55 -32.94 23.56
CA PRO A 13 32.30 -32.82 22.80
C PRO A 13 32.37 -33.48 21.42
N LEU A 14 33.54 -33.50 20.77
CA LEU A 14 33.72 -34.20 19.51
C LEU A 14 33.73 -35.73 19.72
N LEU A 15 34.47 -36.19 20.72
CA LEU A 15 34.68 -37.63 20.96
C LEU A 15 33.42 -38.33 21.46
N VAL A 16 32.56 -37.66 22.23
CA VAL A 16 31.34 -38.26 22.80
C VAL A 16 30.29 -38.63 21.75
N HIS A 17 30.28 -37.96 20.58
CA HIS A 17 29.36 -38.31 19.49
C HIS A 17 29.64 -39.70 18.87
N LEU A 18 30.90 -40.15 18.90
CA LEU A 18 31.31 -41.44 18.36
C LEU A 18 30.68 -42.63 19.11
N PRO A 19 30.88 -42.83 20.43
CA PRO A 19 30.29 -43.96 21.14
C PRO A 19 28.77 -43.93 21.13
N ILE A 20 28.13 -42.75 21.16
CA ILE A 20 26.66 -42.63 21.10
C ILE A 20 26.13 -43.27 19.81
N GLY A 21 26.61 -42.81 18.65
CA GLY A 21 26.13 -43.32 17.36
C GLY A 21 26.50 -44.78 17.13
N ILE A 22 27.72 -45.19 17.52
CA ILE A 22 28.22 -46.54 17.28
C ILE A 22 27.54 -47.57 18.19
N LEU A 23 27.24 -47.25 19.45
CA LEU A 23 26.49 -48.13 20.35
C LEU A 23 25.03 -48.31 19.91
N VAL A 24 24.38 -47.23 19.49
CA VAL A 24 23.02 -47.30 18.92
C VAL A 24 23.02 -48.17 17.66
N LEU A 25 23.99 -47.96 16.76
CA LEU A 25 24.14 -48.79 15.57
C LEU A 25 24.38 -50.26 15.92
N ALA A 26 25.30 -50.55 16.86
CA ALA A 26 25.57 -51.92 17.30
C ALA A 26 24.31 -52.60 17.87
N PHE A 27 23.49 -51.86 18.63
CA PHE A 27 22.24 -52.37 19.18
C PHE A 27 21.21 -52.68 18.09
N LEU A 28 21.05 -51.78 17.11
CA LEU A 28 20.16 -51.99 15.97
C LEU A 28 20.61 -53.17 15.10
N LEU A 29 21.92 -53.33 14.86
CA LEU A 29 22.47 -54.47 14.13
C LEU A 29 22.23 -55.78 14.89
N GLU A 30 22.40 -55.78 16.22
CA GLU A 30 22.11 -56.96 17.05
C GLU A 30 20.63 -57.34 17.00
N LEU A 31 19.70 -56.38 17.02
CA LEU A 31 18.26 -56.66 16.88
C LEU A 31 17.91 -57.17 15.48
N TYR A 32 18.48 -56.57 14.44
CA TYR A 32 18.21 -56.94 13.05
C TYR A 32 18.74 -58.33 12.70
N PHE A 33 19.97 -58.65 13.13
CA PHE A 33 20.61 -59.93 12.85
C PHE A 33 20.27 -61.03 13.88
N ARG A 34 19.45 -60.74 14.89
CA ARG A 34 19.04 -61.73 15.90
C ARG A 34 18.44 -63.01 15.33
N LYS A 35 17.78 -62.93 14.16
CA LYS A 35 17.19 -64.09 13.45
C LYS A 35 18.06 -64.62 12.31
N LYS A 36 19.19 -63.98 12.02
CA LYS A 36 20.12 -64.31 10.93
C LYS A 36 21.51 -64.50 11.53
N ASP A 37 21.80 -65.72 11.96
CA ASP A 37 23.06 -66.07 12.61
C ASP A 37 24.07 -66.57 11.56
N SER A 38 24.75 -65.65 10.86
CA SER A 38 25.94 -66.00 10.08
C SER A 38 27.20 -65.38 10.68
N GLU A 39 28.34 -65.96 10.31
CA GLU A 39 29.66 -65.55 10.80
C GLU A 39 29.99 -64.10 10.42
N THR A 40 29.56 -63.68 9.22
CA THR A 40 29.81 -62.34 8.69
C THR A 40 29.11 -61.27 9.54
N GLU A 41 27.83 -61.44 9.89
CA GLU A 41 27.12 -60.44 10.70
C GLU A 41 27.66 -60.37 12.13
N ASN A 42 28.02 -61.52 12.70
CA ASN A 42 28.65 -61.57 14.02
C ASN A 42 30.01 -60.84 14.02
N ASN A 43 30.79 -60.91 12.95
CA ASN A 43 32.05 -60.18 12.83
C ASN A 43 31.84 -58.67 12.68
N ILE A 44 30.80 -58.24 11.95
CA ILE A 44 30.40 -56.83 11.87
C ILE A 44 30.06 -56.30 13.28
N ILE A 45 29.19 -57.01 14.02
CA ILE A 45 28.80 -56.58 15.38
C ILE A 45 30.01 -56.53 16.32
N LYS A 46 30.91 -57.52 16.28
CA LYS A 46 32.15 -57.52 17.09
C LYS A 46 33.02 -56.31 16.78
N PHE A 47 33.17 -55.96 15.51
CA PHE A 47 33.95 -54.79 15.09
C PHE A 47 33.30 -53.50 15.57
N THR A 48 31.99 -53.35 15.38
CA THR A 48 31.23 -52.17 15.84
C THR A 48 31.33 -52.01 17.36
N LEU A 49 31.18 -53.10 18.13
CA LEU A 49 31.33 -53.08 19.59
C LEU A 49 32.77 -52.78 20.04
N ALA A 50 33.79 -53.23 19.28
CA ALA A 50 35.19 -52.93 19.59
C ALA A 50 35.47 -51.42 19.48
N ILE A 51 34.99 -50.80 18.40
CA ILE A 51 35.13 -49.36 18.19
C ILE A 51 34.29 -48.58 19.21
N ALA A 52 33.07 -49.04 19.51
CA ALA A 52 32.25 -48.45 20.56
C ALA A 52 32.99 -48.44 21.90
N ALA A 53 33.54 -49.58 22.34
CA ALA A 53 34.28 -49.68 23.59
C ALA A 53 35.50 -48.74 23.59
N ALA A 54 36.31 -48.74 22.53
CA ALA A 54 37.49 -47.88 22.43
C ALA A 54 37.13 -46.37 22.48
N THR A 55 36.13 -45.96 21.71
CA THR A 55 35.69 -44.54 21.67
C THR A 55 35.01 -44.09 22.97
N THR A 56 34.35 -45.00 23.70
CA THR A 56 33.78 -44.70 25.02
C THR A 56 34.89 -44.44 26.05
N VAL A 57 35.97 -45.24 26.04
CA VAL A 57 37.14 -45.03 26.92
C VAL A 57 37.83 -43.70 26.60
N LEU A 58 38.02 -43.37 25.32
CA LEU A 58 38.58 -42.08 24.90
C LEU A 58 37.69 -40.90 25.32
N SER A 59 36.37 -41.07 25.27
CA SER A 59 35.41 -40.06 25.71
C SER A 59 35.49 -39.85 27.23
N VAL A 60 35.61 -40.91 28.03
CA VAL A 60 35.82 -40.80 29.48
C VAL A 60 37.14 -40.09 29.79
N ALA A 61 38.23 -40.47 29.12
CA ALA A 61 39.55 -39.86 29.35
C ALA A 61 39.55 -38.35 29.03
N SER A 62 39.02 -37.96 27.87
CA SER A 62 38.90 -36.54 27.50
C SER A 62 37.92 -35.77 28.40
N GLY A 63 36.82 -36.40 28.84
CA GLY A 63 35.84 -35.79 29.73
C GLY A 63 36.37 -35.58 31.15
N TRP A 64 37.26 -36.46 31.61
CA TRP A 64 37.94 -36.29 32.90
C TRP A 64 38.79 -35.02 32.92
N LEU A 65 39.56 -34.82 31.83
CA LEU A 65 40.38 -33.62 31.61
C LEU A 65 39.52 -32.36 31.48
N LEU A 66 38.41 -32.42 30.74
CA LEU A 66 37.50 -31.27 30.60
C LEU A 66 36.85 -30.88 31.93
N GLY A 67 36.53 -31.85 32.79
CA GLY A 67 35.93 -31.58 34.09
C GLY A 67 36.89 -30.92 35.09
N GLU A 68 38.19 -30.84 34.79
CA GLU A 68 39.16 -30.10 35.60
C GLU A 68 39.16 -28.58 35.28
N ASP A 69 38.53 -28.15 34.17
CA ASP A 69 38.40 -26.72 33.79
C ASP A 69 37.47 -25.90 34.72
N GLY A 70 36.85 -26.55 35.70
CA GLY A 70 35.98 -25.92 36.71
C GLY A 70 34.69 -25.30 36.15
N GLY A 71 33.83 -24.81 37.06
CA GLY A 71 32.60 -24.10 36.72
C GLY A 71 31.41 -24.99 36.30
N TYR A 72 31.41 -26.26 36.71
CA TYR A 72 30.26 -27.17 36.62
C TYR A 72 29.80 -27.53 38.04
N ASP A 73 28.52 -27.85 38.22
CA ASP A 73 28.00 -28.39 39.49
C ASP A 73 28.75 -29.68 39.89
N GLU A 74 29.33 -29.70 41.10
CA GLU A 74 30.18 -30.80 41.55
C GLU A 74 29.41 -32.12 41.66
N THR A 75 28.17 -32.07 42.14
CA THR A 75 27.29 -33.24 42.29
C THR A 75 26.91 -33.84 40.95
N LEU A 76 26.55 -33.00 39.99
CA LEU A 76 26.11 -33.41 38.67
C LEU A 76 27.29 -33.91 37.82
N LEU A 77 28.44 -33.24 37.92
CA LEU A 77 29.71 -33.70 37.33
C LEU A 77 30.13 -35.05 37.92
N PHE A 78 30.03 -35.24 39.24
CA PHE A 78 30.32 -36.52 39.89
C PHE A 78 29.43 -37.64 39.33
N ARG A 79 28.11 -37.41 39.25
CA ARG A 79 27.17 -38.40 38.69
C ARG A 79 27.53 -38.74 37.25
N HIS A 80 27.69 -37.73 36.40
CA HIS A 80 28.01 -37.91 34.99
C HIS A 80 29.30 -38.70 34.79
N ARG A 81 30.37 -38.37 35.54
CA ARG A 81 31.66 -39.08 35.48
C ARG A 81 31.50 -40.58 35.75
N TRP A 82 30.80 -40.95 36.82
CA TRP A 82 30.66 -42.36 37.20
C TRP A 82 29.72 -43.14 36.29
N MET A 83 28.68 -42.51 35.75
CA MET A 83 27.84 -43.14 34.73
C MET A 83 28.61 -43.37 33.42
N ALA A 84 29.47 -42.42 33.01
CA ALA A 84 30.33 -42.58 31.84
C ALA A 84 31.36 -43.71 32.03
N VAL A 85 31.93 -43.84 33.23
CA VAL A 85 32.78 -45.00 33.58
C VAL A 85 31.99 -46.31 33.50
N GLY A 86 30.78 -46.34 34.06
CA GLY A 86 29.89 -47.49 33.95
C GLY A 86 29.56 -47.85 32.50
N LEU A 87 29.36 -46.85 31.64
CA LEU A 87 29.12 -47.02 30.21
C LEU A 87 30.33 -47.60 29.48
N ALA A 88 31.54 -47.13 29.80
CA ALA A 88 32.78 -47.66 29.25
C ALA A 88 33.02 -49.11 29.66
N VAL A 89 32.79 -49.44 30.94
CA VAL A 89 32.89 -50.82 31.45
C VAL A 89 31.85 -51.70 30.78
N GLY A 90 30.58 -51.27 30.73
CA GLY A 90 29.49 -52.02 30.13
C GLY A 90 29.71 -52.29 28.63
N SER A 91 30.12 -51.28 27.88
CA SER A 91 30.45 -51.41 26.45
C SER A 91 31.63 -52.36 26.20
N THR A 92 32.65 -52.30 27.05
CA THR A 92 33.80 -53.21 27.00
C THR A 92 33.37 -54.65 27.32
N LEU A 93 32.51 -54.85 28.33
CA LEU A 93 31.97 -56.17 28.66
C LEU A 93 31.12 -56.74 27.52
N LEU A 94 30.28 -55.94 26.86
CA LEU A 94 29.51 -56.38 25.68
C LEU A 94 30.43 -56.90 24.58
N TYR A 95 31.51 -56.18 24.26
CA TYR A 95 32.50 -56.64 23.29
C TYR A 95 33.10 -57.99 23.68
N PHE A 96 33.59 -58.14 24.92
CA PHE A 96 34.21 -59.40 25.37
C PHE A 96 33.23 -60.56 25.43
N ILE A 97 31.98 -60.34 25.87
CA ILE A 97 30.93 -61.36 25.89
C ILE A 97 30.60 -61.83 24.47
N LYS A 98 30.50 -60.91 23.50
CA LYS A 98 30.26 -61.25 22.09
C LYS A 98 31.45 -61.93 21.43
N LYS A 99 32.68 -61.56 21.82
CA LYS A 99 33.93 -62.14 21.29
C LYS A 99 34.20 -63.55 21.81
N TYR A 100 33.91 -63.80 23.09
CA TYR A 100 34.17 -65.07 23.78
C TYR A 100 32.90 -65.60 24.47
N PRO A 101 31.88 -66.03 23.70
CA PRO A 101 30.59 -66.43 24.27
C PRO A 101 30.72 -67.71 25.10
N LYS A 102 30.29 -67.66 26.36
CA LYS A 102 30.12 -68.82 27.24
C LYS A 102 28.62 -69.17 27.35
N PRO A 103 28.24 -70.41 27.73
CA PRO A 103 26.83 -70.81 27.83
C PRO A 103 26.00 -69.87 28.73
N TRP A 104 26.56 -69.44 29.86
CA TRP A 104 25.90 -68.52 30.80
C TRP A 104 25.80 -67.08 30.27
N SER A 105 26.72 -66.64 29.41
CA SER A 105 26.79 -65.24 28.96
C SER A 105 25.77 -64.95 27.86
N LYS A 106 25.27 -65.97 27.15
CA LYS A 106 24.21 -65.82 26.12
C LYS A 106 22.90 -65.26 26.70
N ASN A 107 22.55 -65.67 27.92
CA ASN A 107 21.32 -65.24 28.58
C ASN A 107 21.41 -63.83 29.18
N ILE A 108 22.63 -63.34 29.43
CA ILE A 108 22.89 -62.05 30.08
C ILE A 108 23.23 -60.96 29.06
N TYR A 109 23.74 -61.32 27.88
CA TYR A 109 24.21 -60.38 26.87
C TYR A 109 23.16 -59.34 26.45
N LEU A 110 21.95 -59.76 26.05
CA LEU A 110 20.91 -58.83 25.61
C LEU A 110 20.37 -57.96 26.77
N PRO A 111 20.06 -58.50 27.96
CA PRO A 111 19.75 -57.67 29.13
C PRO A 111 20.84 -56.65 29.46
N LEU A 112 22.12 -57.05 29.42
CA LEU A 112 23.24 -56.14 29.63
C LEU A 112 23.28 -55.05 28.56
N PHE A 113 23.01 -55.39 27.30
CA PHE A 113 22.98 -54.40 26.21
C PHE A 113 21.85 -53.39 26.42
N ILE A 114 20.66 -53.84 26.83
CA ILE A 114 19.55 -52.94 27.19
C ILE A 114 19.94 -52.03 28.36
N CYS A 115 20.61 -52.56 29.39
CA CYS A 115 21.12 -51.75 30.50
C CYS A 115 22.15 -50.71 30.02
N VAL A 116 23.06 -51.08 29.11
CA VAL A 116 24.03 -50.16 28.50
C VAL A 116 23.34 -49.07 27.69
N MET A 117 22.28 -49.39 26.95
CA MET A 117 21.47 -48.39 26.23
C MET A 117 20.73 -47.45 27.18
N GLY A 118 20.19 -47.96 28.30
CA GLY A 118 19.60 -47.13 29.35
C GLY A 118 20.64 -46.21 29.99
N LEU A 119 21.83 -46.73 30.28
CA LEU A 119 22.94 -45.96 30.84
C LEU A 119 23.47 -44.92 29.84
N LEU A 120 23.49 -45.22 28.54
CA LEU A 120 23.82 -44.27 27.49
C LEU A 120 22.84 -43.09 27.49
N GLY A 121 21.54 -43.37 27.59
CA GLY A 121 20.49 -42.35 27.71
C GLY A 121 20.65 -41.48 28.95
N LEU A 122 20.87 -42.10 30.12
CA LEU A 122 21.10 -41.38 31.38
C LEU A 122 22.38 -40.53 31.32
N THR A 123 23.50 -41.11 30.88
CA THR A 123 24.79 -40.41 30.76
C THR A 123 24.67 -39.21 29.81
N GLY A 124 23.97 -39.38 28.68
CA GLY A 124 23.68 -38.32 27.73
C GLY A 124 22.78 -37.23 28.30
N HIS A 125 21.74 -37.59 29.05
CA HIS A 125 20.85 -36.63 29.73
C HIS A 125 21.64 -35.73 30.69
N TYR A 126 22.38 -36.31 31.63
CA TYR A 126 23.19 -35.54 32.57
C TYR A 126 24.34 -34.77 31.88
N GLY A 127 24.87 -35.31 30.77
CA GLY A 127 25.81 -34.58 29.91
C GLY A 127 25.20 -33.30 29.35
N GLY A 128 23.98 -33.40 28.80
CA GLY A 128 23.21 -32.25 28.33
C GLY A 128 22.81 -31.29 29.45
N SER A 129 22.49 -31.80 30.64
CA SER A 129 22.14 -30.96 31.79
C SER A 129 23.31 -30.09 32.27
N MET A 130 24.55 -30.56 32.17
CA MET A 130 25.73 -29.73 32.47
C MET A 130 25.97 -28.61 31.44
N THR A 131 25.63 -28.84 30.17
CA THR A 131 25.92 -27.88 29.11
C THR A 131 24.77 -26.94 28.80
N HIS A 132 23.53 -27.35 29.07
CA HIS A 132 22.31 -26.63 28.70
C HIS A 132 21.31 -26.46 29.86
N GLY A 133 21.55 -27.04 31.04
CA GLY A 133 20.66 -26.99 32.21
C GLY A 133 19.75 -28.21 32.36
N GLU A 134 19.32 -28.51 33.58
CA GLU A 134 18.54 -29.73 33.93
C GLU A 134 17.26 -29.89 33.10
N ASP A 135 16.60 -28.79 32.76
CA ASP A 135 15.34 -28.79 32.01
C ASP A 135 15.50 -28.78 30.49
N TYR A 136 16.70 -28.74 29.92
CA TYR A 136 16.88 -28.50 28.48
C TYR A 136 16.08 -29.43 27.54
N LEU A 137 15.96 -30.73 27.87
CA LEU A 137 15.21 -31.71 27.07
C LEU A 137 13.70 -31.68 27.30
N TYR A 138 13.26 -31.09 28.42
CA TYR A 138 11.86 -31.01 28.83
C TYR A 138 11.35 -29.57 28.92
N LYS A 139 12.16 -28.59 28.51
CA LYS A 139 11.82 -27.18 28.46
C LYS A 139 10.68 -27.09 27.47
N ASN A 140 9.47 -26.93 27.99
CA ASN A 140 8.32 -26.60 27.17
C ASN A 140 8.72 -25.36 26.37
N GLU A 141 8.83 -25.46 25.04
CA GLU A 141 9.02 -24.30 24.14
C GLU A 141 7.89 -23.26 24.30
N LYS A 142 6.87 -23.57 25.11
CA LYS A 142 5.88 -22.65 25.65
C LYS A 142 6.36 -21.83 26.87
N THR A 143 7.66 -21.62 27.10
CA THR A 143 8.06 -20.39 27.80
C THR A 143 7.70 -19.25 26.87
N LYS A 144 6.48 -18.73 27.03
CA LYS A 144 5.94 -17.58 26.31
C LYS A 144 7.08 -16.56 26.17
N LYS A 145 7.53 -16.29 24.93
CA LYS A 145 8.19 -15.01 24.65
C LYS A 145 7.34 -13.96 25.35
N VAL A 146 7.93 -13.15 26.23
CA VAL A 146 7.17 -12.09 26.88
C VAL A 146 6.64 -11.21 25.75
N VAL A 147 5.32 -11.23 25.58
CA VAL A 147 4.64 -10.45 24.56
C VAL A 147 4.33 -9.11 25.20
N ILE A 148 5.05 -8.09 24.78
CA ILE A 148 4.81 -6.72 25.21
C ILE A 148 3.68 -6.18 24.36
N THR A 149 2.48 -6.02 24.93
CA THR A 149 1.32 -5.45 24.21
C THR A 149 1.24 -3.93 24.29
N ASP A 150 1.96 -3.35 25.24
CA ASP A 150 2.05 -1.91 25.50
C ASP A 150 3.40 -1.71 26.20
N VAL A 151 4.37 -1.14 25.48
CA VAL A 151 5.73 -1.02 26.02
C VAL A 151 5.79 -0.07 27.21
N ASP A 152 4.89 0.90 27.31
CA ASP A 152 4.87 1.84 28.42
C ASP A 152 4.42 1.21 29.73
N LYS A 153 3.71 0.06 29.68
CA LYS A 153 3.31 -0.72 30.86
C LYS A 153 4.26 -1.87 31.21
N ALA A 154 5.26 -2.13 30.38
CA ALA A 154 6.18 -3.24 30.58
C ALA A 154 7.12 -3.01 31.78
N LEU A 155 7.37 -4.06 32.56
CA LEU A 155 8.40 -4.06 33.60
C LEU A 155 9.78 -4.12 32.94
N VAL A 156 10.61 -3.11 33.19
CA VAL A 156 11.89 -2.94 32.52
C VAL A 156 12.75 -4.19 32.65
N PHE A 157 12.91 -4.72 33.87
CA PHE A 157 13.77 -5.89 34.05
C PHE A 157 13.12 -7.18 33.56
N ASN A 158 11.91 -7.53 34.03
CA ASN A 158 11.31 -8.82 33.74
C ASN A 158 10.90 -8.99 32.27
N ASP A 159 10.37 -7.93 31.64
CA ASP A 159 9.77 -8.03 30.31
C ASP A 159 10.74 -7.67 29.18
N ILE A 160 11.76 -6.84 29.46
CA ILE A 160 12.69 -6.33 28.44
C ILE A 160 14.11 -6.86 28.65
N ILE A 161 14.69 -6.72 29.83
CA ILE A 161 16.12 -7.05 30.07
C ILE A 161 16.34 -8.55 30.30
N MET A 162 15.53 -9.20 31.13
CA MET A 162 15.70 -10.61 31.47
C MET A 162 15.62 -11.54 30.25
N PRO A 163 14.72 -11.34 29.26
CA PRO A 163 14.75 -12.12 28.02
C PRO A 163 16.06 -12.01 27.25
N ILE A 164 16.71 -10.85 27.26
CA ILE A 164 18.04 -10.66 26.64
C ILE A 164 19.08 -11.48 27.43
N LEU A 165 19.07 -11.39 28.76
CA LEU A 165 20.01 -12.14 29.61
C LEU A 165 19.82 -13.66 29.49
N ASP A 166 18.58 -14.15 29.41
CA ASP A 166 18.28 -15.58 29.25
C ASP A 166 18.80 -16.12 27.92
N ASP A 167 18.60 -15.38 26.83
CA ASP A 167 19.04 -15.79 25.49
C ASP A 167 20.56 -15.72 25.32
N LYS A 168 21.21 -14.68 25.86
CA LYS A 168 22.63 -14.39 25.58
C LYS A 168 23.60 -14.86 26.67
N CYS A 169 23.17 -14.90 27.93
CA CYS A 169 24.09 -15.05 29.08
C CYS A 169 23.86 -16.33 29.89
N VAL A 170 22.60 -16.71 30.13
CA VAL A 170 22.25 -17.79 31.08
C VAL A 170 22.82 -19.16 30.67
N SER A 171 23.07 -19.42 29.39
CA SER A 171 23.70 -20.69 28.95
C SER A 171 25.08 -20.98 29.55
N CYS A 172 25.78 -19.95 30.06
CA CYS A 172 27.08 -20.06 30.72
C CYS A 172 27.10 -19.52 32.17
N HIS A 173 26.05 -18.83 32.61
CA HIS A 173 25.91 -18.21 33.93
C HIS A 173 24.61 -18.66 34.61
N ASN A 174 24.51 -19.95 34.91
CA ASN A 174 23.36 -20.56 35.57
C ASN A 174 23.81 -21.44 36.75
N PRO A 175 22.90 -21.91 37.63
CA PRO A 175 23.27 -22.70 38.80
C PRO A 175 24.08 -23.96 38.49
N ASN A 176 23.92 -24.56 37.30
CA ASN A 176 24.63 -25.78 36.90
C ASN A 176 25.96 -25.50 36.19
N LYS A 177 26.17 -24.26 35.74
CA LYS A 177 27.35 -23.80 35.04
C LYS A 177 27.65 -22.35 35.43
N VAL A 178 28.56 -22.20 36.40
CA VAL A 178 28.85 -20.94 37.10
C VAL A 178 30.23 -20.44 36.68
N LYS A 179 30.35 -19.94 35.44
CA LYS A 179 31.63 -19.37 34.97
C LYS A 179 31.89 -18.01 35.62
N GLY A 180 33.09 -17.83 36.17
CA GLY A 180 33.49 -16.60 36.89
C GLY A 180 32.68 -16.33 38.17
N GLY A 181 32.13 -17.37 38.81
CA GLY A 181 31.31 -17.23 40.02
C GLY A 181 29.92 -16.61 39.79
N LEU A 182 29.56 -16.32 38.53
CA LEU A 182 28.39 -15.51 38.20
C LEU A 182 27.17 -16.35 37.81
N ILE A 183 26.02 -16.04 38.41
CA ILE A 183 24.70 -16.59 38.08
C ILE A 183 23.75 -15.45 37.68
N MET A 184 23.12 -15.55 36.52
CA MET A 184 22.30 -14.48 35.93
C MET A 184 20.83 -14.87 35.73
N THR A 185 20.35 -15.90 36.43
CA THR A 185 19.00 -16.46 36.26
C THR A 185 17.89 -15.70 36.98
N ASN A 186 18.24 -14.79 37.91
CA ASN A 186 17.29 -13.96 38.65
C ASN A 186 17.98 -12.70 39.23
N LYS A 187 17.16 -11.78 39.76
CA LYS A 187 17.56 -10.50 40.34
C LYS A 187 18.56 -10.66 41.49
N GLU A 188 18.28 -11.57 42.42
CA GLU A 188 19.08 -11.75 43.64
C GLU A 188 20.51 -12.20 43.29
N GLN A 189 20.64 -13.13 42.35
CA GLN A 189 21.93 -13.64 41.89
C GLN A 189 22.69 -12.61 41.04
N LEU A 190 21.98 -11.81 40.24
CA LEU A 190 22.59 -10.73 39.46
C LEU A 190 23.22 -9.65 40.35
N LEU A 191 22.56 -9.34 41.47
CA LEU A 191 23.05 -8.40 42.48
C LEU A 191 24.21 -8.97 43.32
N ALA A 192 24.23 -10.28 43.56
CA ALA A 192 25.31 -10.96 44.29
C ALA A 192 26.66 -10.84 43.58
N GLY A 193 26.66 -10.75 42.24
CA GLY A 193 27.88 -10.66 41.43
C GLY A 193 28.62 -11.98 41.30
N GLY A 194 29.87 -11.93 40.82
CA GLY A 194 30.72 -13.10 40.63
C GLY A 194 32.03 -13.00 41.41
N ASP A 195 33.00 -13.86 41.04
CA ASP A 195 34.33 -13.92 41.68
C ASP A 195 35.08 -12.58 41.62
N SER A 196 34.74 -11.75 40.62
CA SER A 196 35.33 -10.44 40.40
C SER A 196 34.50 -9.27 40.97
N GLY A 197 33.49 -9.56 41.80
CA GLY A 197 32.63 -8.55 42.43
C GLY A 197 31.35 -8.23 41.66
N SER A 198 30.79 -7.05 41.93
CA SER A 198 29.49 -6.63 41.37
C SER A 198 29.56 -6.42 39.86
N LEU A 199 28.54 -6.95 39.16
CA LEU A 199 28.40 -6.84 37.72
C LEU A 199 27.86 -5.46 37.27
N LEU A 200 27.01 -4.86 38.11
CA LEU A 200 26.16 -3.70 37.78
C LEU A 200 26.66 -2.39 38.37
N ILE A 201 27.61 -2.45 39.31
CA ILE A 201 28.19 -1.27 39.96
C ILE A 201 29.48 -0.90 39.24
N ALA A 202 29.60 0.37 38.84
CA ALA A 202 30.83 0.94 38.31
C ALA A 202 31.86 1.17 39.42
N GLU A 203 33.11 0.79 39.17
CA GLU A 203 34.25 1.34 39.90
C GLU A 203 34.49 2.79 39.44
N LYS A 204 35.11 3.62 40.28
CA LYS A 204 35.25 5.06 40.03
C LYS A 204 35.86 5.33 38.64
N ASP A 205 35.17 6.13 37.84
CA ASP A 205 35.52 6.52 36.46
C ASP A 205 35.55 5.37 35.42
N GLN A 206 34.86 4.25 35.68
CA GLN A 206 34.73 3.12 34.75
C GLN A 206 33.26 2.77 34.45
N ALA A 207 33.02 2.11 33.31
CA ALA A 207 31.71 1.52 33.04
C ALA A 207 31.49 0.30 33.95
N PRO A 208 30.24 -0.02 34.33
CA PRO A 208 29.92 -1.27 35.02
C PRO A 208 30.46 -2.48 34.25
N ARG A 209 30.88 -3.51 34.98
CA ARG A 209 31.56 -4.68 34.39
C ARG A 209 30.75 -5.32 33.27
N LEU A 210 29.42 -5.36 33.39
CA LEU A 210 28.54 -5.84 32.31
C LEU A 210 28.79 -5.10 30.99
N ILE A 211 28.73 -3.77 31.02
CA ILE A 211 28.90 -2.93 29.82
C ILE A 211 30.32 -3.01 29.30
N HIS A 212 31.31 -3.11 30.18
CA HIS A 212 32.70 -3.29 29.77
C HIS A 212 32.88 -4.56 28.92
N HIS A 213 32.48 -5.73 29.44
CA HIS A 213 32.75 -7.02 28.77
C HIS A 213 31.95 -7.18 27.46
N ILE A 214 30.73 -6.65 27.37
CA ILE A 214 29.92 -6.73 26.14
C ILE A 214 30.41 -5.80 25.02
N LYS A 215 31.22 -4.78 25.35
CA LYS A 215 31.76 -3.81 24.39
C LYS A 215 33.23 -4.05 24.01
N LEU A 216 33.89 -5.02 24.63
CA LEU A 216 35.23 -5.43 24.21
C LEU A 216 35.21 -5.93 22.75
N PRO A 217 36.31 -5.80 21.99
CA PRO A 217 36.44 -6.43 20.68
C PRO A 217 36.19 -7.94 20.75
N MET A 218 35.64 -8.53 19.69
CA MET A 218 35.29 -9.96 19.64
C MET A 218 36.51 -10.89 19.81
N GLU A 219 37.71 -10.36 19.55
CA GLU A 219 38.99 -11.04 19.69
C GLU A 219 39.54 -11.03 21.12
N ASP A 220 38.97 -10.20 22.00
CA ASP A 220 39.37 -10.11 23.40
C ASP A 220 38.93 -11.36 24.18
N GLU A 221 39.79 -11.88 25.05
CA GLU A 221 39.49 -13.08 25.84
C GLU A 221 38.39 -12.82 26.89
N ASP A 222 38.25 -11.56 27.33
CA ASP A 222 37.24 -11.12 28.28
C ASP A 222 35.92 -10.68 27.60
N HIS A 223 35.83 -10.75 26.26
CA HIS A 223 34.60 -10.42 25.56
C HIS A 223 33.47 -11.40 25.89
N MET A 224 32.31 -10.87 26.25
CA MET A 224 31.13 -11.65 26.59
C MET A 224 29.91 -11.21 25.77
N PRO A 225 29.15 -12.14 25.15
CA PRO A 225 29.37 -13.59 25.12
C PRO A 225 30.61 -14.00 24.31
N PRO A 226 31.34 -15.07 24.68
CA PRO A 226 32.55 -15.47 23.96
C PRO A 226 32.30 -15.79 22.50
N LYS A 227 33.35 -15.66 21.67
CA LYS A 227 33.31 -16.02 20.24
C LYS A 227 32.70 -17.42 20.02
N GLY A 228 31.69 -17.48 19.16
CA GLY A 228 30.93 -18.71 18.87
C GLY A 228 29.65 -18.90 19.68
N LYS A 229 29.34 -17.99 20.62
CA LYS A 229 28.02 -17.87 21.26
C LYS A 229 27.15 -16.82 20.57
N VAL A 230 25.85 -16.86 20.83
CA VAL A 230 24.88 -15.88 20.32
C VAL A 230 25.24 -14.52 20.88
N GLN A 231 25.48 -13.55 20.01
CA GLN A 231 25.94 -12.21 20.37
C GLN A 231 24.77 -11.26 20.60
N LEU A 232 25.03 -10.19 21.36
CA LEU A 232 24.09 -9.08 21.50
C LEU A 232 24.07 -8.23 20.23
N THR A 233 22.88 -7.78 19.87
CA THR A 233 22.65 -6.78 18.83
C THR A 233 22.83 -5.37 19.37
N SER A 234 23.08 -4.39 18.50
CA SER A 234 23.21 -3.00 18.92
C SER A 234 21.97 -2.44 19.67
N PRO A 235 20.72 -2.80 19.32
CA PRO A 235 19.55 -2.43 20.12
C PRO A 235 19.56 -3.06 21.52
N GLU A 236 19.90 -4.34 21.66
CA GLU A 236 19.96 -5.02 22.97
C GLU A 236 21.03 -4.41 23.88
N ILE A 237 22.20 -4.05 23.34
CA ILE A 237 23.25 -3.35 24.10
C ILE A 237 22.72 -1.99 24.60
N GLN A 238 22.05 -1.23 23.74
CA GLN A 238 21.48 0.07 24.12
C GLN A 238 20.40 -0.05 25.20
N LEU A 239 19.57 -1.11 25.16
CA LEU A 239 18.58 -1.37 26.21
C LEU A 239 19.25 -1.70 27.56
N LEU A 240 20.32 -2.50 27.55
CA LEU A 240 21.10 -2.79 28.76
C LEU A 240 21.74 -1.52 29.33
N GLU A 241 22.32 -0.67 28.48
CA GLU A 241 22.89 0.62 28.90
C GLU A 241 21.85 1.56 29.47
N TRP A 242 20.67 1.64 28.84
CA TRP A 242 19.55 2.43 29.32
C TRP A 242 19.02 1.94 30.66
N TRP A 243 18.91 0.63 30.87
CA TRP A 243 18.51 0.07 32.15
C TRP A 243 19.52 0.38 33.26
N ILE A 244 20.82 0.24 32.96
CA ILE A 244 21.91 0.54 33.91
C ILE A 244 21.98 2.03 34.26
N SER A 245 21.75 2.92 33.28
CA SER A 245 21.75 4.37 33.54
C SER A 245 20.62 4.81 34.47
N HIS A 246 19.57 4.00 34.62
CA HIS A 246 18.47 4.20 35.56
C HIS A 246 18.64 3.35 36.82
N GLU A 247 19.87 3.31 37.34
CA GLU A 247 20.24 2.63 38.58
C GLU A 247 19.88 1.14 38.61
N ASN A 248 19.89 0.48 37.43
CA ASN A 248 19.53 -0.93 37.28
C ASN A 248 18.10 -1.24 37.79
N CYS A 249 17.15 -0.31 37.63
CA CYS A 249 15.85 -0.46 38.27
C CYS A 249 15.12 -1.76 37.87
N PHE A 250 14.91 -2.65 38.84
CA PHE A 250 14.30 -3.96 38.63
C PHE A 250 12.78 -3.94 38.61
N ASP A 251 12.19 -2.97 39.31
CA ASP A 251 10.74 -2.92 39.56
C ASP A 251 10.09 -1.72 38.83
N CYS A 252 10.85 -1.02 37.99
CA CYS A 252 10.37 0.12 37.21
C CYS A 252 9.53 -0.32 36.01
N VAL A 253 8.60 0.56 35.65
CA VAL A 253 7.78 0.46 34.44
C VAL A 253 8.39 1.37 33.37
N ALA A 254 8.53 0.87 32.13
CA ALA A 254 9.28 1.59 31.10
C ALA A 254 8.72 2.98 30.81
N GLY A 255 7.39 3.17 30.82
CA GLY A 255 6.74 4.48 30.64
C GLY A 255 7.05 5.53 31.71
N THR A 256 7.61 5.12 32.86
CA THR A 256 7.96 6.02 33.97
C THR A 256 9.40 6.52 33.94
N LEU A 257 10.23 5.98 33.05
CA LEU A 257 11.64 6.32 32.93
C LEU A 257 11.89 7.31 31.79
N ASP A 258 12.95 8.09 31.90
CA ASP A 258 13.38 9.00 30.83
C ASP A 258 13.95 8.19 29.65
N LYS A 259 13.55 8.59 28.44
CA LYS A 259 13.90 7.89 27.19
C LYS A 259 14.42 8.90 26.18
N THR A 260 15.49 8.53 25.49
CA THR A 260 15.88 9.21 24.25
C THR A 260 15.00 8.71 23.10
N GLU A 261 14.89 9.48 22.02
CA GLU A 261 14.15 9.09 20.81
C GLU A 261 14.55 7.70 20.31
N LYS A 262 15.87 7.41 20.29
CA LYS A 262 16.40 6.10 19.89
C LYS A 262 15.96 4.95 20.80
N ILE A 263 15.95 5.16 22.12
CA ILE A 263 15.48 4.14 23.06
C ILE A 263 13.98 3.94 22.89
N ASN A 264 13.23 5.02 22.66
CA ASN A 264 11.79 4.93 22.42
C ASN A 264 11.49 4.12 21.14
N ASP A 265 12.23 4.33 20.06
CA ASP A 265 12.08 3.55 18.83
C ASP A 265 12.40 2.06 19.03
N ILE A 266 13.47 1.76 19.76
CA ILE A 266 13.83 0.37 20.10
C ILE A 266 12.72 -0.27 20.95
N LEU A 267 12.23 0.42 21.98
CA LEU A 267 11.16 -0.05 22.85
C LEU A 267 9.86 -0.30 22.05
N ASN A 268 9.45 0.64 21.21
CA ASN A 268 8.26 0.48 20.35
C ASN A 268 8.39 -0.69 19.38
N SER A 269 9.61 -1.01 18.93
CA SER A 269 9.85 -2.19 18.08
C SER A 269 9.66 -3.53 18.80
N LEU A 270 9.67 -3.54 20.14
CA LEU A 270 9.39 -4.73 20.95
C LEU A 270 7.89 -4.95 21.15
N GLU A 271 7.06 -3.93 20.92
CA GLU A 271 5.62 -4.03 21.07
C GLU A 271 5.03 -4.93 19.98
N GLU A 272 4.21 -5.89 20.40
CA GLU A 272 3.49 -6.75 19.47
C GLU A 272 2.42 -5.95 18.75
N ASP A 273 2.46 -5.98 17.41
CA ASP A 273 1.36 -5.46 16.62
C ASP A 273 0.10 -6.33 16.89
N THR A 274 -0.82 -5.75 17.66
CA THR A 274 -2.13 -6.31 18.03
C THR A 274 -3.25 -5.81 17.14
N SER A 275 -2.93 -5.09 16.06
CA SER A 275 -3.93 -4.66 15.09
C SER A 275 -4.68 -5.85 14.52
N THR A 276 -5.94 -5.63 14.12
CA THR A 276 -6.78 -6.65 13.46
C THR A 276 -6.04 -7.32 12.30
N ARG A 277 -5.28 -6.54 11.52
CA ARG A 277 -4.46 -7.06 10.41
C ARG A 277 -3.32 -7.95 10.88
N ALA A 278 -2.59 -7.56 11.93
CA ALA A 278 -1.51 -8.38 12.45
C ALA A 278 -1.98 -9.71 13.03
N ILE A 279 -3.15 -9.71 13.69
CA ILE A 279 -3.79 -10.95 14.16
C ILE A 279 -4.17 -11.83 12.96
N ILE A 280 -4.86 -11.29 11.95
CA ILE A 280 -5.22 -12.05 10.74
C ILE A 280 -3.97 -12.59 10.02
N ALA A 281 -2.91 -11.79 9.92
CA ALA A 281 -1.66 -12.18 9.24
C ALA A 281 -0.98 -13.39 9.89
N LYS A 282 -1.16 -13.61 11.20
CA LYS A 282 -0.65 -14.80 11.90
C LYS A 282 -1.47 -16.06 11.62
N GLU A 283 -2.72 -15.92 11.21
CA GLU A 283 -3.66 -17.03 10.98
C GLU A 283 -3.70 -17.52 9.52
N VAL A 284 -3.18 -16.72 8.58
CA VAL A 284 -3.25 -17.03 7.14
C VAL A 284 -1.89 -17.34 6.54
N ALA A 285 -1.84 -18.34 5.65
CA ALA A 285 -0.63 -18.71 4.94
C ALA A 285 -0.27 -17.69 3.85
N MET A 286 1.03 -17.61 3.51
CA MET A 286 1.53 -16.75 2.45
C MET A 286 0.96 -17.15 1.08
N VAL A 287 0.59 -16.14 0.29
CA VAL A 287 -0.01 -16.35 -1.04
C VAL A 287 1.07 -16.64 -2.07
N PRO A 288 0.90 -17.70 -2.91
CA PRO A 288 1.85 -18.03 -3.97
C PRO A 288 2.00 -16.92 -5.02
N GLU A 289 3.24 -16.64 -5.43
CA GLU A 289 3.55 -15.60 -6.42
C GLU A 289 2.99 -15.90 -7.82
N ASP A 290 2.93 -17.18 -8.20
CA ASP A 290 2.34 -17.63 -9.46
C ASP A 290 0.85 -17.31 -9.51
N TRP A 291 0.13 -17.45 -8.39
CA TRP A 291 -1.27 -17.07 -8.31
C TRP A 291 -1.43 -15.55 -8.45
N LEU A 292 -0.61 -14.75 -7.75
CA LEU A 292 -0.63 -13.28 -7.86
C LEU A 292 -0.32 -12.79 -9.28
N ALA A 293 0.66 -13.40 -9.95
CA ALA A 293 0.93 -13.11 -11.34
C ALA A 293 -0.27 -13.47 -12.22
N SER A 294 -0.87 -14.64 -12.02
CA SER A 294 -1.99 -15.12 -12.86
C SER A 294 -3.25 -14.25 -12.74
N ILE A 295 -3.60 -13.80 -11.53
CA ILE A 295 -4.84 -13.04 -11.29
C ILE A 295 -4.73 -11.61 -11.87
N ASN A 296 -3.52 -11.05 -11.93
CA ASN A 296 -3.26 -9.69 -12.39
C ASN A 296 -3.16 -9.54 -13.92
N ILE A 297 -3.08 -10.63 -14.70
CA ILE A 297 -2.89 -10.54 -16.17
C ILE A 297 -4.13 -10.00 -16.90
N ASN A 298 -5.33 -10.41 -16.48
CA ASN A 298 -6.60 -10.03 -17.12
C ASN A 298 -7.76 -9.87 -16.10
N GLY A 299 -7.43 -9.69 -14.82
CA GLY A 299 -8.38 -9.73 -13.71
C GLY A 299 -8.26 -8.55 -12.75
N PRO A 300 -8.74 -8.71 -11.50
CA PRO A 300 -8.56 -7.71 -10.43
C PRO A 300 -7.09 -7.36 -10.21
N ILE A 301 -6.79 -6.10 -9.85
CA ILE A 301 -5.45 -5.72 -9.40
C ILE A 301 -5.30 -6.16 -7.95
N VAL A 302 -4.45 -7.15 -7.69
CA VAL A 302 -4.19 -7.72 -6.37
C VAL A 302 -2.72 -7.50 -5.99
N THR A 303 -2.48 -6.86 -4.85
CA THR A 303 -1.14 -6.59 -4.33
C THR A 303 -1.00 -7.08 -2.89
N LYS A 304 0.22 -7.40 -2.47
CA LYS A 304 0.53 -7.68 -1.06
C LYS A 304 0.56 -6.39 -0.25
N LEU A 305 0.19 -6.48 1.03
CA LEU A 305 0.31 -5.36 1.96
C LEU A 305 1.78 -4.95 2.18
N ALA A 306 2.68 -5.93 2.23
CA ALA A 306 4.13 -5.76 2.23
C ALA A 306 4.81 -7.04 1.69
N GLU A 307 6.08 -6.98 1.31
CA GLU A 307 6.81 -8.07 0.63
C GLU A 307 6.73 -9.41 1.38
N LYS A 308 6.93 -9.37 2.71
CA LYS A 308 6.86 -10.53 3.62
C LYS A 308 5.56 -10.58 4.43
N ASN A 309 4.45 -10.13 3.84
CA ASN A 309 3.14 -10.13 4.50
C ASN A 309 2.14 -10.97 3.69
N PRO A 310 1.35 -11.86 4.32
CA PRO A 310 0.42 -12.74 3.61
C PRO A 310 -0.89 -12.03 3.22
N LEU A 311 -1.14 -10.81 3.68
CA LEU A 311 -2.37 -10.06 3.43
C LEU A 311 -2.36 -9.35 2.07
N LEU A 312 -3.55 -9.20 1.50
CA LEU A 312 -3.78 -8.69 0.16
C LEU A 312 -4.70 -7.47 0.16
N ILE A 313 -4.39 -6.57 -0.77
CA ILE A 313 -5.21 -5.41 -1.16
C ILE A 313 -5.71 -5.68 -2.57
N VAL A 314 -7.01 -5.51 -2.80
CA VAL A 314 -7.63 -5.70 -4.10
C VAL A 314 -8.23 -4.38 -4.60
N ASN A 315 -7.87 -3.99 -5.81
CA ASN A 315 -8.42 -2.82 -6.49
C ASN A 315 -9.14 -3.22 -7.78
N LEU A 316 -10.44 -2.92 -7.81
CA LEU A 316 -11.39 -3.10 -8.91
C LEU A 316 -12.12 -1.79 -9.23
N SER A 317 -11.62 -0.67 -8.72
CA SER A 317 -12.25 0.64 -8.93
C SER A 317 -12.29 1.03 -10.40
N GLY A 318 -13.34 1.76 -10.79
CA GLY A 318 -13.54 2.22 -12.17
C GLY A 318 -13.96 1.14 -13.18
N ASN A 319 -13.95 -0.14 -12.82
CA ASN A 319 -14.36 -1.22 -13.72
C ASN A 319 -15.86 -1.12 -14.04
N LYS A 320 -16.21 -0.83 -15.31
CA LYS A 320 -17.61 -0.69 -15.76
C LYS A 320 -18.25 -2.02 -16.19
N ARG A 321 -17.49 -3.12 -16.21
CA ARG A 321 -17.93 -4.45 -16.63
C ARG A 321 -17.70 -5.50 -15.54
N LEU A 322 -17.64 -5.08 -14.27
CA LEU A 322 -17.51 -5.96 -13.12
C LEU A 322 -18.65 -6.99 -13.14
N GLY A 323 -18.28 -8.26 -13.10
CA GLY A 323 -19.17 -9.41 -13.04
C GLY A 323 -18.95 -10.25 -11.80
N LYS A 324 -19.81 -11.26 -11.62
CA LYS A 324 -19.70 -12.23 -10.51
C LYS A 324 -18.38 -13.02 -10.56
N ASP A 325 -17.81 -13.21 -11.75
CA ASP A 325 -16.63 -14.05 -11.93
C ASP A 325 -15.35 -13.37 -11.43
N ASP A 326 -15.29 -12.03 -11.44
CA ASP A 326 -14.19 -11.25 -10.87
C ASP A 326 -14.01 -11.51 -9.37
N LEU A 327 -15.11 -11.43 -8.59
CA LEU A 327 -15.08 -11.70 -7.15
C LEU A 327 -14.95 -13.21 -6.85
N LYS A 328 -15.48 -14.08 -7.70
CA LYS A 328 -15.28 -15.54 -7.55
C LYS A 328 -13.82 -15.94 -7.74
N ALA A 329 -13.09 -15.31 -8.66
CA ALA A 329 -11.68 -15.61 -8.90
C ALA A 329 -10.82 -15.35 -7.65
N LEU A 330 -11.22 -14.38 -6.82
CA LEU A 330 -10.56 -14.04 -5.56
C LEU A 330 -10.85 -15.04 -4.42
N LYS A 331 -11.87 -15.90 -4.56
CA LYS A 331 -12.34 -16.78 -3.48
C LYS A 331 -11.25 -17.73 -2.97
N LYS A 332 -10.31 -18.13 -3.82
CA LYS A 332 -9.21 -19.04 -3.47
C LYS A 332 -8.36 -18.51 -2.31
N HIS A 333 -8.16 -17.19 -2.23
CA HIS A 333 -7.38 -16.51 -1.19
C HIS A 333 -8.20 -15.47 -0.45
N ALA A 334 -9.52 -15.70 -0.29
CA ALA A 334 -10.41 -14.74 0.34
C ALA A 334 -10.04 -14.40 1.79
N ALA A 335 -9.45 -15.35 2.53
CA ALA A 335 -8.97 -15.13 3.90
C ALA A 335 -7.80 -14.14 3.97
N ASN A 336 -7.03 -14.01 2.89
CA ASN A 336 -5.89 -13.10 2.80
C ASN A 336 -6.31 -11.66 2.45
N ILE A 337 -7.52 -11.45 1.91
CA ILE A 337 -7.95 -10.14 1.41
C ILE A 337 -8.49 -9.29 2.57
N VAL A 338 -7.80 -8.18 2.86
CA VAL A 338 -8.14 -7.27 3.96
C VAL A 338 -8.58 -5.89 3.49
N GLU A 339 -8.31 -5.54 2.23
CA GLU A 339 -8.84 -4.34 1.59
C GLU A 339 -9.45 -4.66 0.24
N LEU A 340 -10.63 -4.10 -0.03
CA LEU A 340 -11.30 -4.22 -1.32
C LEU A 340 -11.85 -2.86 -1.77
N ASN A 341 -11.37 -2.40 -2.93
CA ASN A 341 -11.83 -1.18 -3.57
C ASN A 341 -12.64 -1.48 -4.82
N LEU A 342 -13.93 -1.15 -4.78
CA LEU A 342 -14.92 -1.31 -5.84
C LEU A 342 -15.51 0.06 -6.26
N GLY A 343 -14.94 1.17 -5.81
CA GLY A 343 -15.46 2.50 -6.06
C GLY A 343 -15.53 2.86 -7.54
N ASN A 344 -16.50 3.67 -7.94
CA ASN A 344 -16.72 4.13 -9.31
C ASN A 344 -16.94 2.99 -10.34
N SER A 345 -17.24 1.77 -9.90
CA SER A 345 -17.53 0.61 -10.75
C SER A 345 -19.03 0.43 -11.01
N ASN A 346 -19.42 -0.60 -11.78
CA ASN A 346 -20.83 -1.03 -11.90
C ASN A 346 -21.31 -1.97 -10.78
N PHE A 347 -20.60 -2.01 -9.64
CA PHE A 347 -21.00 -2.80 -8.46
C PHE A 347 -22.42 -2.43 -7.98
N ASN A 348 -23.19 -3.44 -7.59
CA ASN A 348 -24.63 -3.34 -7.30
C ASN A 348 -25.09 -4.49 -6.40
N ASP A 349 -26.34 -4.46 -5.96
CA ASP A 349 -26.90 -5.43 -5.01
C ASP A 349 -26.88 -6.89 -5.46
N THR A 350 -26.79 -7.17 -6.77
CA THR A 350 -26.71 -8.54 -7.27
C THR A 350 -25.31 -9.14 -7.06
N ILE A 351 -24.28 -8.29 -7.07
CA ILE A 351 -22.87 -8.70 -6.94
C ILE A 351 -22.44 -8.67 -5.46
N SER A 352 -23.12 -7.89 -4.61
CA SER A 352 -22.75 -7.70 -3.21
C SER A 352 -22.83 -8.96 -2.34
N SER A 353 -23.64 -9.95 -2.72
CA SER A 353 -23.71 -11.22 -2.00
C SER A 353 -22.36 -11.95 -1.91
N TYR A 354 -21.44 -11.70 -2.85
CA TYR A 354 -20.10 -12.27 -2.85
C TYR A 354 -19.17 -11.65 -1.80
N LEU A 355 -19.51 -10.47 -1.25
CA LEU A 355 -18.72 -9.82 -0.18
C LEU A 355 -18.59 -10.72 1.05
N THR A 356 -19.61 -11.54 1.34
CA THR A 356 -19.63 -12.49 2.46
C THR A 356 -18.49 -13.53 2.43
N SER A 357 -17.82 -13.71 1.27
CA SER A 357 -16.65 -14.59 1.17
C SER A 357 -15.39 -13.99 1.80
N PHE A 358 -15.31 -12.66 1.93
CA PHE A 358 -14.12 -11.94 2.38
C PHE A 358 -14.25 -11.51 3.85
N LYS A 359 -14.34 -12.50 4.75
CA LYS A 359 -14.63 -12.27 6.18
C LYS A 359 -13.61 -11.40 6.91
N ASN A 360 -12.37 -11.36 6.39
CA ASN A 360 -11.24 -10.64 6.96
C ASN A 360 -11.08 -9.21 6.43
N LEU A 361 -12.08 -8.69 5.70
CA LEU A 361 -12.05 -7.31 5.22
C LEU A 361 -12.01 -6.33 6.39
N THR A 362 -10.98 -5.49 6.38
CA THR A 362 -10.79 -4.35 7.29
C THR A 362 -11.16 -3.02 6.63
N LYS A 363 -11.10 -2.95 5.29
CA LYS A 363 -11.45 -1.75 4.53
C LYS A 363 -12.26 -2.10 3.28
N LEU A 364 -13.41 -1.45 3.12
CA LEU A 364 -14.28 -1.60 1.97
C LEU A 364 -14.60 -0.23 1.37
N GLN A 365 -14.32 -0.06 0.09
CA GLN A 365 -14.61 1.17 -0.66
C GLN A 365 -15.60 0.86 -1.79
N ILE A 366 -16.81 1.42 -1.70
CA ILE A 366 -17.90 1.18 -2.67
C ILE A 366 -18.54 2.49 -3.13
N GLN A 367 -17.78 3.59 -3.08
CA GLN A 367 -18.25 4.91 -3.44
C GLN A 367 -18.69 5.01 -4.91
N ASN A 368 -19.71 5.83 -5.20
CA ASN A 368 -20.28 6.04 -6.54
C ASN A 368 -20.65 4.71 -7.25
N THR A 369 -21.30 3.81 -6.51
CA THR A 369 -21.83 2.54 -7.04
C THR A 369 -23.36 2.48 -6.91
N LYS A 370 -24.01 1.51 -7.56
CA LYS A 370 -25.48 1.36 -7.54
C LYS A 370 -25.97 0.47 -6.39
N ILE A 371 -25.30 0.55 -5.24
CA ILE A 371 -25.65 -0.21 -4.04
C ILE A 371 -26.78 0.49 -3.29
N THR A 372 -27.73 -0.30 -2.78
CA THR A 372 -28.85 0.15 -1.94
C THR A 372 -28.83 -0.56 -0.58
N ASP A 373 -29.84 -0.30 0.25
CA ASP A 373 -30.03 -0.95 1.55
C ASP A 373 -30.01 -2.49 1.49
N LYS A 374 -30.34 -3.09 0.33
CA LYS A 374 -30.33 -4.55 0.15
C LYS A 374 -28.96 -5.18 0.41
N SER A 375 -27.88 -4.47 0.09
CA SER A 375 -26.52 -4.98 0.30
C SER A 375 -26.03 -4.85 1.74
N MET A 376 -26.72 -4.08 2.57
CA MET A 376 -26.26 -3.73 3.92
C MET A 376 -26.31 -4.91 4.89
N GLU A 377 -27.13 -5.91 4.61
CA GLU A 377 -27.12 -7.19 5.33
C GLU A 377 -25.78 -7.92 5.14
N SER A 378 -25.32 -8.06 3.89
CA SER A 378 -24.02 -8.69 3.58
C SER A 378 -22.83 -7.88 4.09
N ILE A 379 -22.92 -6.54 4.11
CA ILE A 379 -21.87 -5.67 4.64
C ILE A 379 -21.81 -5.75 6.17
N GLY A 380 -22.97 -5.80 6.86
CA GLY A 380 -23.05 -5.91 8.33
C GLY A 380 -22.49 -7.21 8.93
N ASP A 381 -22.23 -8.21 8.09
CA ASP A 381 -21.61 -9.48 8.48
C ASP A 381 -20.07 -9.44 8.46
N LEU A 382 -19.45 -8.38 7.93
CA LEU A 382 -17.99 -8.22 7.86
C LEU A 382 -17.43 -7.76 9.21
N LYS A 383 -17.31 -8.68 10.18
CA LYS A 383 -16.98 -8.37 11.58
C LYS A 383 -15.64 -7.67 11.82
N HIS A 384 -14.70 -7.78 10.88
CA HIS A 384 -13.40 -7.13 10.96
C HIS A 384 -13.36 -5.76 10.25
N LEU A 385 -14.48 -5.28 9.71
CA LEU A 385 -14.52 -4.06 8.93
C LEU A 385 -14.32 -2.82 9.82
N GLU A 386 -13.23 -2.10 9.60
CA GLU A 386 -12.86 -0.90 10.35
C GLU A 386 -13.14 0.39 9.56
N SER A 387 -13.07 0.32 8.23
CA SER A 387 -13.30 1.46 7.35
C SER A 387 -14.28 1.11 6.24
N LEU A 388 -15.34 1.92 6.12
CA LEU A 388 -16.36 1.79 5.09
C LEU A 388 -16.60 3.12 4.37
N ASN A 389 -16.43 3.12 3.04
CA ASN A 389 -16.76 4.26 2.20
C ASN A 389 -17.99 3.95 1.33
N ILE A 390 -19.10 4.64 1.62
CA ILE A 390 -20.38 4.56 0.91
C ILE A 390 -20.75 5.88 0.23
N TYR A 391 -19.75 6.74 -0.03
CA TYR A 391 -19.95 8.03 -0.67
C TYR A 391 -20.73 7.90 -1.99
N GLY A 392 -21.75 8.72 -2.21
CA GLY A 392 -22.48 8.75 -3.49
C GLY A 392 -23.26 7.46 -3.82
N THR A 393 -23.68 6.68 -2.82
CA THR A 393 -24.53 5.48 -3.00
C THR A 393 -26.01 5.78 -2.75
N ASP A 394 -26.90 4.82 -3.06
CA ASP A 394 -28.35 4.93 -2.81
C ASP A 394 -28.76 4.30 -1.46
N ILE A 395 -27.84 4.19 -0.50
CA ILE A 395 -28.10 3.73 0.86
C ILE A 395 -28.87 4.80 1.64
N THR A 396 -29.93 4.39 2.33
CA THR A 396 -30.80 5.24 3.15
C THR A 396 -30.58 4.99 4.65
N ASP A 397 -31.32 5.71 5.50
CA ASP A 397 -31.35 5.55 6.95
C ASP A 397 -31.56 4.08 7.38
N LYS A 398 -32.37 3.32 6.63
CA LYS A 398 -32.61 1.88 6.90
C LYS A 398 -31.36 1.04 6.73
N GLY A 399 -30.53 1.37 5.74
CA GLY A 399 -29.25 0.72 5.52
C GLY A 399 -28.23 1.06 6.60
N LEU A 400 -28.22 2.30 7.08
CA LEU A 400 -27.35 2.76 8.17
C LEU A 400 -27.58 1.96 9.47
N GLU A 401 -28.84 1.63 9.81
CA GLU A 401 -29.16 0.83 10.99
C GLU A 401 -28.44 -0.52 11.01
N LYS A 402 -28.14 -1.12 9.85
CA LYS A 402 -27.44 -2.40 9.73
C LYS A 402 -25.95 -2.30 10.05
N LEU A 403 -25.37 -1.11 10.02
CA LEU A 403 -23.96 -0.89 10.36
C LEU A 403 -23.68 -0.99 11.86
N THR A 404 -24.72 -0.94 12.71
CA THR A 404 -24.59 -1.19 14.15
C THR A 404 -24.07 -2.59 14.49
N ASN A 405 -24.17 -3.55 13.55
CA ASN A 405 -23.62 -4.90 13.69
C ASN A 405 -22.10 -4.99 13.51
N LEU A 406 -21.44 -3.89 13.11
CA LEU A 406 -20.01 -3.80 12.87
C LEU A 406 -19.29 -3.23 14.10
N GLY A 407 -19.11 -4.06 15.13
CA GLY A 407 -18.45 -3.64 16.38
C GLY A 407 -16.99 -3.16 16.23
N GLY A 408 -16.34 -3.44 15.09
CA GLY A 408 -14.99 -2.98 14.76
C GLY A 408 -14.92 -1.71 13.91
N LEU A 409 -16.05 -1.14 13.50
CA LEU A 409 -16.05 0.04 12.62
C LEU A 409 -15.45 1.25 13.33
N LYS A 410 -14.48 1.90 12.68
CA LYS A 410 -13.79 3.10 13.18
C LYS A 410 -14.07 4.31 12.31
N THR A 411 -14.32 4.13 11.02
CA THR A 411 -14.48 5.24 10.07
C THR A 411 -15.56 4.95 9.03
N LEU A 412 -16.49 5.89 8.89
CA LEU A 412 -17.57 5.86 7.90
C LEU A 412 -17.51 7.11 7.03
N TYR A 413 -17.56 6.94 5.71
CA TYR A 413 -17.68 8.04 4.74
C TYR A 413 -19.06 7.99 4.06
N PRO A 414 -20.08 8.68 4.59
CA PRO A 414 -21.46 8.58 4.10
C PRO A 414 -21.87 9.70 3.14
N TRP A 415 -20.98 10.63 2.80
CA TRP A 415 -21.35 11.86 2.09
C TRP A 415 -22.04 11.57 0.73
N ASN A 416 -23.00 12.40 0.33
CA ASN A 416 -23.81 12.23 -0.90
C ASN A 416 -24.58 10.88 -1.01
N SER A 417 -24.72 10.11 0.08
CA SER A 417 -25.67 8.99 0.15
C SER A 417 -27.12 9.50 0.29
N LYS A 418 -28.10 8.60 0.47
CA LYS A 418 -29.50 8.94 0.77
C LYS A 418 -29.80 8.93 2.27
N ILE A 419 -28.76 8.92 3.10
CA ILE A 419 -28.86 9.01 4.55
C ILE A 419 -29.12 10.47 4.96
N THR A 420 -30.08 10.68 5.85
CA THR A 420 -30.42 12.00 6.40
C THR A 420 -29.38 12.46 7.42
N LYS A 421 -29.25 13.78 7.60
CA LYS A 421 -28.35 14.34 8.61
C LYS A 421 -28.75 13.87 10.01
N GLU A 422 -30.05 13.85 10.27
CA GLU A 422 -30.64 13.40 11.54
C GLU A 422 -30.27 11.94 11.86
N ALA A 423 -30.29 11.05 10.86
CA ALA A 423 -29.88 9.67 11.04
C ALA A 423 -28.37 9.51 11.29
N LEU A 424 -27.53 10.32 10.64
CA LEU A 424 -26.08 10.33 10.89
C LEU A 424 -25.74 10.84 12.29
N ASP A 425 -26.40 11.90 12.74
CA ASP A 425 -26.23 12.45 14.09
C ASP A 425 -26.61 11.38 15.14
N GLN A 426 -27.78 10.74 14.98
CA GLN A 426 -28.20 9.63 15.85
C GLN A 426 -27.26 8.43 15.82
N PHE A 427 -26.68 8.11 14.65
CA PHE A 427 -25.70 7.05 14.52
C PHE A 427 -24.40 7.39 15.25
N SER A 428 -23.92 8.63 15.10
CA SER A 428 -22.73 9.13 15.79
C SER A 428 -22.93 9.10 17.32
N ASP A 429 -24.07 9.55 17.82
CA ASP A 429 -24.40 9.55 19.26
C ASP A 429 -24.48 8.14 19.86
N LYS A 430 -24.90 7.14 19.07
CA LYS A 430 -24.94 5.73 19.49
C LYS A 430 -23.59 5.03 19.35
N ASN A 431 -22.69 5.55 18.52
CA ASN A 431 -21.43 4.90 18.16
C ASN A 431 -20.26 5.88 18.29
N ASN A 432 -20.00 6.36 19.51
CA ASN A 432 -18.97 7.37 19.81
C ASN A 432 -17.54 6.97 19.37
N SER A 433 -17.28 5.70 19.09
CA SER A 433 -16.01 5.20 18.56
C SER A 433 -15.86 5.31 17.04
N VAL A 434 -16.95 5.58 16.31
CA VAL A 434 -16.95 5.69 14.84
C VAL A 434 -16.80 7.15 14.45
N THR A 435 -15.72 7.47 13.74
CA THR A 435 -15.57 8.77 13.09
C THR A 435 -16.39 8.81 11.81
N VAL A 436 -17.45 9.62 11.80
CA VAL A 436 -18.24 9.91 10.59
C VAL A 436 -17.58 11.07 9.85
N VAL A 437 -17.05 10.80 8.67
CA VAL A 437 -16.38 11.82 7.84
C VAL A 437 -17.40 12.37 6.84
N SER A 438 -17.95 13.53 7.17
CA SER A 438 -18.82 14.34 6.31
C SER A 438 -18.21 15.71 6.07
N ILE A 439 -18.34 16.23 4.86
CA ILE A 439 -18.05 17.64 4.58
C ILE A 439 -19.28 18.45 4.99
N SER A 440 -19.12 19.42 5.89
CA SER A 440 -20.24 20.30 6.28
C SER A 440 -20.74 21.09 5.06
N GLU A 441 -22.05 21.19 4.89
CA GLU A 441 -22.62 22.09 3.87
C GLU A 441 -22.29 23.56 4.16
N ASP A 442 -22.03 23.91 5.43
CA ASP A 442 -21.67 25.26 5.88
C ASP A 442 -20.29 25.71 5.37
N LEU A 443 -19.42 24.76 4.98
CA LEU A 443 -18.18 25.06 4.27
C LEU A 443 -18.43 25.67 2.88
N PHE A 444 -19.68 25.61 2.39
CA PHE A 444 -20.05 26.11 1.06
C PHE A 444 -21.01 27.33 1.09
N THR A 445 -21.35 27.91 2.24
CA THR A 445 -22.15 29.16 2.30
C THR A 445 -21.30 30.44 2.18
N PRO A 446 -21.71 31.46 1.40
CA PRO A 446 -22.04 31.43 -0.02
C PRO A 446 -20.78 31.77 -0.85
N SER A 447 -20.18 30.75 -1.46
CA SER A 447 -19.42 30.94 -2.70
C SER A 447 -20.38 30.52 -3.80
N SER A 448 -20.77 31.44 -4.68
CA SER A 448 -21.77 31.24 -5.73
C SER A 448 -21.59 29.90 -6.46
N LEU A 449 -22.71 29.31 -6.90
CA LEU A 449 -22.66 28.10 -7.71
C LEU A 449 -21.85 28.35 -8.99
N GLU A 450 -21.11 27.35 -9.44
CA GLU A 450 -20.51 27.40 -10.78
C GLU A 450 -21.58 27.37 -11.87
N ALA A 451 -21.24 27.86 -13.06
CA ALA A 451 -22.11 27.80 -14.22
C ALA A 451 -22.35 26.34 -14.65
N PRO A 452 -23.52 26.00 -15.22
CA PRO A 452 -23.80 24.63 -15.63
C PRO A 452 -22.95 24.15 -16.80
N SER A 453 -22.79 22.83 -16.90
CA SER A 453 -22.18 22.20 -18.06
C SER A 453 -23.20 22.12 -19.19
N ILE A 454 -22.82 22.59 -20.38
CA ILE A 454 -23.59 22.46 -21.61
C ILE A 454 -22.90 21.39 -22.45
N ILE A 455 -23.56 20.26 -22.67
CA ILE A 455 -22.99 19.07 -23.30
C ILE A 455 -23.69 18.79 -24.63
N ALA A 456 -22.89 18.67 -25.69
CA ALA A 456 -23.30 18.29 -27.04
C ALA A 456 -22.11 17.64 -27.77
N ASP A 457 -22.38 16.86 -28.82
CA ASP A 457 -21.32 16.17 -29.59
C ASP A 457 -20.42 17.14 -30.37
N THR A 458 -20.96 18.30 -30.76
CA THR A 458 -20.27 19.35 -31.51
C THR A 458 -21.01 20.68 -31.40
N ASP A 459 -20.35 21.79 -31.72
CA ASP A 459 -20.98 23.12 -31.81
C ASP A 459 -21.70 23.33 -33.16
N PHE A 460 -21.55 22.41 -34.11
CA PHE A 460 -22.06 22.55 -35.48
C PHE A 460 -23.06 21.45 -35.85
N PHE A 461 -24.09 21.79 -36.61
CA PHE A 461 -25.07 20.81 -37.05
C PHE A 461 -25.72 21.17 -38.39
N LYS A 462 -26.29 20.17 -39.06
CA LYS A 462 -26.97 20.36 -40.35
C LYS A 462 -28.49 20.42 -40.20
N ASP A 463 -29.10 19.42 -39.59
CA ASP A 463 -30.56 19.34 -39.44
C ASP A 463 -30.98 19.79 -38.04
N SER A 464 -30.53 19.06 -37.03
CA SER A 464 -30.73 19.35 -35.61
C SER A 464 -29.59 18.85 -34.76
N ILE A 465 -29.51 19.34 -33.52
CA ILE A 465 -28.60 18.81 -32.49
C ILE A 465 -29.33 18.72 -31.15
N GLU A 466 -29.01 17.69 -30.38
CA GLU A 466 -29.47 17.54 -29.00
C GLU A 466 -28.41 18.10 -28.04
N VAL A 467 -28.85 18.94 -27.11
CA VAL A 467 -28.01 19.60 -26.11
C VAL A 467 -28.54 19.27 -24.72
N THR A 468 -27.65 18.84 -23.85
CA THR A 468 -27.98 18.51 -22.45
C THR A 468 -27.33 19.52 -21.50
N LEU A 469 -28.04 19.84 -20.43
CA LEU A 469 -27.52 20.65 -19.33
C LEU A 469 -27.27 19.75 -18.14
N ASP A 470 -26.07 19.82 -17.57
CA ASP A 470 -25.69 18.99 -16.44
C ASP A 470 -25.09 19.82 -15.30
N TYR A 471 -25.30 19.33 -14.08
CA TYR A 471 -24.76 19.91 -12.87
C TYR A 471 -24.52 18.86 -11.80
N PHE A 472 -23.35 18.91 -11.18
CA PHE A 472 -22.90 17.89 -10.24
C PHE A 472 -23.68 17.89 -8.91
N PHE A 473 -24.12 19.06 -8.43
CA PHE A 473 -24.79 19.18 -7.13
C PHE A 473 -26.28 18.85 -7.19
N LYS A 474 -26.72 17.99 -6.28
CA LYS A 474 -28.15 17.67 -6.09
C LYS A 474 -28.92 18.87 -5.55
N GLY A 475 -30.20 18.98 -5.95
CA GLY A 475 -31.10 20.05 -5.53
C GLY A 475 -30.87 21.38 -6.24
N VAL A 476 -30.03 21.39 -7.28
CA VAL A 476 -29.80 22.55 -8.15
C VAL A 476 -30.77 22.52 -9.32
N GLU A 477 -31.36 23.66 -9.59
CA GLU A 477 -32.28 23.93 -10.69
C GLU A 477 -31.51 24.66 -11.80
N LEU A 478 -31.69 24.21 -13.04
CA LEU A 478 -31.03 24.79 -14.20
C LEU A 478 -32.02 25.59 -15.03
N TYR A 479 -31.62 26.80 -15.41
CA TYR A 479 -32.43 27.72 -16.19
C TYR A 479 -31.67 28.14 -17.43
N TYR A 480 -32.37 28.28 -18.56
CA TYR A 480 -31.75 28.62 -19.83
C TYR A 480 -32.62 29.49 -20.73
N THR A 481 -31.96 30.12 -21.70
CA THR A 481 -32.54 30.93 -22.77
C THR A 481 -31.92 30.53 -24.11
N LEU A 482 -32.71 30.62 -25.18
CA LEU A 482 -32.30 30.27 -26.56
C LEU A 482 -32.26 31.48 -27.50
N ASP A 483 -32.77 32.63 -27.04
CA ASP A 483 -32.85 33.88 -27.80
C ASP A 483 -31.66 34.82 -27.52
N GLY A 484 -30.72 34.40 -26.69
CA GLY A 484 -29.56 35.18 -26.26
C GLY A 484 -29.81 36.13 -25.09
N SER A 485 -31.03 36.20 -24.53
CA SER A 485 -31.30 36.93 -23.28
C SER A 485 -30.57 36.32 -22.08
N GLU A 486 -30.24 37.12 -21.06
CA GLU A 486 -29.58 36.59 -19.85
C GLU A 486 -30.58 35.75 -19.04
N PRO A 487 -30.25 34.47 -18.72
CA PRO A 487 -31.16 33.60 -17.99
C PRO A 487 -31.18 33.93 -16.50
N ASP A 488 -32.36 33.80 -15.89
CA ASP A 488 -32.62 33.93 -14.46
C ASP A 488 -33.60 32.85 -13.97
N THR A 489 -34.05 32.92 -12.72
CA THR A 489 -35.00 31.96 -12.14
C THR A 489 -36.40 32.01 -12.75
N THR A 490 -36.71 33.01 -13.61
CA THR A 490 -37.97 33.12 -14.36
C THR A 490 -37.86 32.55 -15.78
N SER A 491 -36.65 32.23 -16.22
CA SER A 491 -36.36 31.66 -17.53
C SER A 491 -36.82 30.20 -17.65
N THR A 492 -36.60 29.58 -18.81
CA THR A 492 -37.06 28.20 -19.03
C THR A 492 -36.28 27.24 -18.15
N ARG A 493 -36.97 26.50 -17.29
CA ARG A 493 -36.35 25.47 -16.44
C ARG A 493 -36.04 24.22 -17.27
N TYR A 494 -34.80 23.75 -17.20
CA TYR A 494 -34.37 22.50 -17.83
C TYR A 494 -34.98 21.28 -17.15
N LYS A 495 -35.51 20.36 -17.96
CA LYS A 495 -36.13 19.10 -17.52
C LYS A 495 -35.74 17.91 -18.39
N GLU A 496 -35.46 18.15 -19.66
CA GLU A 496 -35.14 17.15 -20.67
C GLU A 496 -34.21 17.76 -21.73
N PRO A 497 -33.51 16.94 -22.53
CA PRO A 497 -32.61 17.42 -23.58
C PRO A 497 -33.26 18.45 -24.52
N ILE A 498 -32.49 19.49 -24.88
CA ILE A 498 -32.91 20.59 -25.75
C ILE A 498 -32.57 20.23 -27.19
N VAL A 499 -33.56 20.23 -28.09
CA VAL A 499 -33.33 20.01 -29.52
C VAL A 499 -33.27 21.34 -30.25
N LEU A 500 -32.12 21.66 -30.85
CA LEU A 500 -31.90 22.88 -31.64
C LEU A 500 -32.03 22.56 -33.13
N THR A 501 -32.76 23.39 -33.86
CA THR A 501 -32.99 23.24 -35.32
C THR A 501 -32.51 24.45 -36.14
N ALA A 502 -32.04 25.51 -35.46
CA ALA A 502 -31.49 26.73 -36.01
C ALA A 502 -30.29 27.20 -35.19
N SER A 503 -29.38 27.98 -35.80
CA SER A 503 -28.25 28.59 -35.09
C SER A 503 -28.74 29.33 -33.84
N THR A 504 -28.18 28.99 -32.69
CA THR A 504 -28.72 29.39 -31.38
C THR A 504 -27.57 29.75 -30.44
N GLN A 505 -27.72 30.85 -29.69
CA GLN A 505 -26.87 31.14 -28.55
C GLN A 505 -27.58 30.64 -27.29
N LEU A 506 -27.15 29.49 -26.79
CA LEU A 506 -27.67 28.91 -25.55
C LEU A 506 -26.93 29.54 -24.37
N LYS A 507 -27.70 30.17 -23.48
CA LYS A 507 -27.21 30.66 -22.20
C LYS A 507 -27.87 29.89 -21.07
N ALA A 508 -27.10 29.51 -20.06
CA ALA A 508 -27.61 28.75 -18.92
C ALA A 508 -26.99 29.18 -17.59
N VAL A 509 -27.78 29.08 -16.52
CA VAL A 509 -27.40 29.34 -15.13
C VAL A 509 -27.89 28.21 -14.23
N SER A 510 -27.22 28.05 -13.10
CA SER A 510 -27.58 27.14 -12.04
C SER A 510 -28.05 27.93 -10.82
N HIS A 511 -29.06 27.41 -10.13
CA HIS A 511 -29.68 28.05 -8.96
C HIS A 511 -30.07 27.00 -7.93
N LYS A 512 -29.82 27.30 -6.65
CA LYS A 512 -30.32 26.52 -5.52
C LYS A 512 -31.06 27.48 -4.57
N PRO A 513 -32.25 27.13 -4.06
CA PRO A 513 -32.96 28.00 -3.13
C PRO A 513 -32.07 28.43 -1.95
N GLY A 514 -31.97 29.74 -1.70
CA GLY A 514 -31.11 30.34 -0.68
C GLY A 514 -29.68 30.68 -1.14
N TRP A 515 -29.36 30.46 -2.42
CA TRP A 515 -28.05 30.76 -3.02
C TRP A 515 -28.17 31.82 -4.11
N GLU A 516 -27.07 32.54 -4.37
CA GLU A 516 -26.98 33.41 -5.55
C GLU A 516 -26.94 32.58 -6.84
N LEU A 517 -27.44 33.16 -7.93
CA LEU A 517 -27.32 32.60 -9.27
C LEU A 517 -25.85 32.40 -9.65
N SER A 518 -25.56 31.34 -10.37
CA SER A 518 -24.23 31.13 -10.94
C SER A 518 -23.88 32.22 -11.97
N PRO A 519 -22.59 32.36 -12.33
CA PRO A 519 -22.22 32.99 -13.59
C PRO A 519 -22.94 32.33 -14.78
N VAL A 520 -23.16 33.09 -15.85
CA VAL A 520 -23.85 32.61 -17.04
C VAL A 520 -22.87 31.84 -17.93
N LYS A 521 -23.20 30.58 -18.25
CA LYS A 521 -22.49 29.82 -19.30
C LYS A 521 -23.13 30.13 -20.64
N THR A 522 -22.31 30.48 -21.65
CA THR A 522 -22.77 30.72 -23.02
C THR A 522 -22.06 29.78 -24.00
N ILE A 523 -22.82 29.10 -24.86
CA ILE A 523 -22.31 28.37 -26.04
C ILE A 523 -23.13 28.77 -27.26
N SER A 524 -22.45 28.97 -28.39
CA SER A 524 -23.08 29.32 -29.66
C SER A 524 -23.05 28.11 -30.60
N PHE A 525 -24.22 27.51 -30.83
CA PHE A 525 -24.38 26.43 -31.81
C PHE A 525 -24.67 27.00 -33.20
N LYS A 526 -24.00 26.48 -34.23
CA LYS A 526 -24.11 26.96 -35.60
C LYS A 526 -24.67 25.90 -36.53
N LYS A 527 -25.78 26.25 -37.19
CA LYS A 527 -26.30 25.49 -38.31
C LYS A 527 -25.45 25.78 -39.55
N SER A 528 -24.91 24.74 -40.17
CA SER A 528 -24.14 24.82 -41.42
C SER A 528 -24.84 23.97 -42.49
N ASN A 529 -25.61 24.62 -43.35
CA ASN A 529 -26.28 23.95 -44.47
C ASN A 529 -25.42 23.95 -45.75
N ILE A 530 -24.42 24.82 -45.82
CA ILE A 530 -23.61 25.06 -47.01
C ILE A 530 -22.15 24.70 -46.69
N LEU A 531 -21.65 23.65 -47.34
CA LEU A 531 -20.28 23.17 -47.16
C LEU A 531 -19.40 23.61 -48.34
N PRO A 532 -18.36 24.42 -48.08
CA PRO A 532 -17.32 24.72 -49.06
C PRO A 532 -16.59 23.45 -49.49
N ASN A 533 -16.25 23.35 -50.79
CA ASN A 533 -15.41 22.28 -51.32
C ASN A 533 -13.91 22.59 -51.16
N SER A 534 -13.54 23.87 -51.20
CA SER A 534 -12.15 24.30 -51.05
C SER A 534 -12.07 25.74 -50.56
N ILE A 535 -10.93 26.09 -49.96
CA ILE A 535 -10.65 27.43 -49.46
C ILE A 535 -9.22 27.86 -49.80
N THR A 536 -9.07 29.12 -50.22
CA THR A 536 -7.80 29.74 -50.55
C THR A 536 -7.59 31.00 -49.71
N LEU A 537 -6.43 31.11 -49.07
CA LEU A 537 -6.02 32.29 -48.30
C LEU A 537 -5.15 33.20 -49.17
N ASN A 538 -5.34 34.52 -49.10
CA ASN A 538 -4.52 35.48 -49.85
C ASN A 538 -3.09 35.60 -49.30
N ASN A 539 -2.88 35.33 -48.01
CA ASN A 539 -1.60 35.32 -47.34
C ASN A 539 -1.49 34.11 -46.40
N LYS A 540 -0.25 33.65 -46.18
CA LYS A 540 0.02 32.50 -45.32
C LYS A 540 -0.18 32.87 -43.84
N PRO A 541 -0.83 32.02 -43.03
CA PRO A 541 -0.85 32.18 -41.59
C PRO A 541 0.57 32.04 -41.02
N ASN A 542 0.76 32.46 -39.77
CA ASN A 542 2.03 32.30 -39.08
C ASN A 542 2.42 30.82 -38.97
N GLU A 543 3.69 30.49 -39.21
CA GLU A 543 4.17 29.09 -39.23
C GLU A 543 3.87 28.30 -37.94
N LYS A 544 3.84 28.98 -36.78
CA LYS A 544 3.53 28.35 -35.49
C LYS A 544 2.04 28.09 -35.31
N TYR A 545 1.18 28.92 -35.89
CA TYR A 545 -0.27 28.91 -35.70
C TYR A 545 -0.99 28.75 -37.05
N LYS A 546 -0.52 27.80 -37.86
CA LYS A 546 -1.06 27.58 -39.21
C LYS A 546 -2.22 26.58 -39.27
N GLY A 547 -2.51 25.86 -38.19
CA GLY A 547 -3.47 24.77 -38.18
C GLY A 547 -3.25 23.79 -39.33
N ASN A 548 -4.33 23.37 -39.98
CA ASN A 548 -4.31 22.64 -41.26
C ASN A 548 -4.39 23.60 -42.48
N GLY A 549 -3.80 24.79 -42.35
CA GLY A 549 -3.93 25.88 -43.33
C GLY A 549 -5.36 26.39 -43.42
N GLY A 550 -5.79 26.78 -44.62
CA GLY A 550 -7.15 27.28 -44.84
C GLY A 550 -8.24 26.27 -44.48
N ASN A 551 -7.97 24.97 -44.59
CA ASN A 551 -8.95 23.92 -44.29
C ASN A 551 -9.44 23.95 -42.83
N THR A 552 -8.64 24.51 -41.91
CA THR A 552 -9.06 24.75 -40.53
C THR A 552 -10.36 25.56 -40.47
N LEU A 553 -10.56 26.52 -41.38
CA LEU A 553 -11.73 27.40 -41.39
C LEU A 553 -13.03 26.76 -41.90
N ILE A 554 -13.00 25.50 -42.33
CA ILE A 554 -14.15 24.83 -42.95
C ILE A 554 -14.29 23.37 -42.50
N ASP A 555 -13.66 22.98 -41.38
CA ASP A 555 -13.66 21.60 -40.89
C ASP A 555 -14.71 21.33 -39.80
N LEU A 556 -15.52 22.35 -39.45
CA LEU A 556 -16.56 22.29 -38.43
C LEU A 556 -16.01 21.89 -37.06
N LYS A 557 -14.88 22.47 -36.67
CA LYS A 557 -14.27 22.28 -35.34
C LYS A 557 -13.99 23.62 -34.69
N ARG A 558 -14.41 23.73 -33.43
CA ARG A 558 -14.07 24.88 -32.61
C ARG A 558 -12.68 24.75 -32.04
N GLY A 559 -11.97 25.86 -32.02
CA GLY A 559 -10.74 25.96 -31.25
C GLY A 559 -11.00 26.10 -29.75
N THR A 560 -10.07 25.60 -28.95
CA THR A 560 -10.10 25.66 -27.49
C THR A 560 -9.33 26.88 -26.96
N SER A 561 -9.36 27.10 -25.64
CA SER A 561 -8.51 28.11 -24.97
C SER A 561 -7.03 27.81 -25.10
N ASN A 562 -6.68 26.56 -25.40
CA ASN A 562 -5.35 26.19 -25.84
C ASN A 562 -5.20 26.52 -27.33
N PHE A 563 -4.88 27.77 -27.66
CA PHE A 563 -4.75 28.27 -29.03
C PHE A 563 -3.58 27.67 -29.85
N VAL A 564 -2.90 26.64 -29.33
CA VAL A 564 -1.94 25.78 -30.06
C VAL A 564 -2.48 24.37 -30.31
N ASP A 565 -3.77 24.13 -30.11
CA ASP A 565 -4.45 22.85 -30.35
C ASP A 565 -4.54 22.43 -31.83
N GLY A 566 -4.17 23.34 -32.74
CA GLY A 566 -4.21 23.11 -34.18
C GLY A 566 -5.54 23.45 -34.85
N ASN A 567 -6.53 23.92 -34.08
CA ASN A 567 -7.86 24.31 -34.58
C ASN A 567 -7.99 25.82 -34.84
N TRP A 568 -6.89 26.56 -34.76
CA TRP A 568 -6.83 27.99 -35.04
C TRP A 568 -5.85 28.29 -36.16
N ILE A 569 -6.18 29.29 -36.99
CA ILE A 569 -5.19 30.00 -37.80
C ILE A 569 -4.88 31.38 -37.20
N GLY A 570 -3.59 31.71 -37.12
CA GLY A 570 -3.09 32.92 -36.48
C GLY A 570 -2.36 33.85 -37.43
N TYR A 571 -2.68 35.14 -37.37
CA TYR A 571 -2.02 36.22 -38.11
C TYR A 571 -1.47 37.28 -37.16
N GLU A 572 -0.21 37.67 -37.33
CA GLU A 572 0.44 38.71 -36.53
C GLU A 572 0.50 40.02 -37.32
N GLY A 573 -0.06 41.09 -36.76
CA GLY A 573 0.00 42.44 -37.33
C GLY A 573 -0.56 42.55 -38.75
N SER A 574 -1.45 41.64 -39.14
CA SER A 574 -2.01 41.56 -40.49
C SER A 574 -3.44 41.04 -40.48
N SER A 575 -4.21 41.51 -41.45
CA SER A 575 -5.51 40.96 -41.84
C SER A 575 -5.31 39.82 -42.83
N PHE A 576 -6.35 39.02 -43.05
CA PHE A 576 -6.36 38.01 -44.10
C PHE A 576 -7.67 37.99 -44.85
N THR A 577 -7.66 37.35 -46.01
CA THR A 577 -8.83 37.12 -46.85
C THR A 577 -8.90 35.64 -47.21
N ALA A 578 -10.05 35.04 -46.94
CA ALA A 578 -10.39 33.68 -47.31
C ALA A 578 -11.36 33.69 -48.50
N THR A 579 -11.05 32.91 -49.53
CA THR A 579 -11.95 32.65 -50.67
C THR A 579 -12.42 31.22 -50.61
N LEU A 580 -13.70 31.03 -50.34
CA LEU A 580 -14.38 29.75 -50.25
C LEU A 580 -15.07 29.45 -51.58
N LYS A 581 -14.83 28.26 -52.14
CA LYS A 581 -15.53 27.74 -53.31
C LYS A 581 -16.55 26.69 -52.87
N LEU A 582 -17.80 26.89 -53.23
CA LEU A 582 -18.89 25.98 -52.89
C LEU A 582 -18.96 24.80 -53.85
N GLN A 583 -19.63 23.73 -53.43
CA GLN A 583 -19.85 22.55 -54.28
C GLN A 583 -20.74 22.84 -55.48
N LYS A 584 -21.72 23.73 -55.29
CA LYS A 584 -22.68 24.20 -56.29
C LYS A 584 -23.09 25.63 -55.97
N GLU A 585 -23.89 26.24 -56.84
CA GLU A 585 -24.55 27.50 -56.52
C GLU A 585 -25.49 27.31 -55.34
N GLU A 586 -25.28 28.09 -54.28
CA GLU A 586 -26.11 28.07 -53.07
C GLU A 586 -26.63 29.48 -52.79
N LEU A 587 -27.79 29.56 -52.12
CA LEU A 587 -28.35 30.82 -51.62
C LEU A 587 -27.76 31.09 -50.24
N ILE A 588 -27.03 32.19 -50.09
CA ILE A 588 -26.29 32.52 -48.87
C ILE A 588 -26.90 33.77 -48.25
N SER A 589 -27.17 33.71 -46.95
CA SER A 589 -27.81 34.77 -46.16
C SER A 589 -27.02 35.17 -44.92
N THR A 590 -26.16 34.28 -44.42
CA THR A 590 -25.27 34.58 -43.29
C THR A 590 -23.87 34.00 -43.53
N VAL A 591 -22.86 34.78 -43.12
CA VAL A 591 -21.47 34.32 -42.99
C VAL A 591 -21.05 34.49 -41.54
N SER A 592 -20.83 33.40 -40.83
CA SER A 592 -20.39 33.43 -39.43
C SER A 592 -18.89 33.19 -39.34
N VAL A 593 -18.16 34.07 -38.65
CA VAL A 593 -16.71 33.91 -38.44
C VAL A 593 -16.43 33.67 -36.96
N GLY A 594 -15.84 32.53 -36.62
CA GLY A 594 -15.43 32.20 -35.26
C GLY A 594 -14.07 32.79 -34.94
N ALA A 595 -13.95 33.49 -33.81
CA ALA A 595 -12.72 34.14 -33.40
C ALA A 595 -12.48 34.04 -31.89
N PHE A 596 -11.22 34.27 -31.54
CA PHE A 596 -10.68 34.18 -30.19
C PHE A 596 -10.14 35.54 -29.73
N SER A 597 -10.42 35.91 -28.48
CA SER A 597 -9.77 37.04 -27.80
C SER A 597 -9.13 36.58 -26.50
N SER A 598 -7.91 37.06 -26.27
CA SER A 598 -7.14 36.89 -25.05
C SER A 598 -6.14 38.05 -24.98
N PRO A 599 -6.57 39.24 -24.50
CA PRO A 599 -5.77 40.46 -24.57
C PRO A 599 -4.39 40.34 -23.91
N GLU A 600 -4.27 39.59 -22.80
CA GLU A 600 -2.97 39.33 -22.15
C GLU A 600 -1.94 38.65 -23.05
N LYS A 601 -2.42 37.87 -24.03
CA LYS A 601 -1.61 37.15 -25.02
C LYS A 601 -1.53 37.91 -26.35
N TRP A 602 -1.99 39.15 -26.35
CA TRP A 602 -1.97 40.09 -27.47
C TRP A 602 -2.90 39.64 -28.62
N ILE A 603 -3.85 38.75 -28.33
CA ILE A 603 -4.84 38.24 -29.27
C ILE A 603 -6.12 39.03 -29.07
N PHE A 604 -6.62 39.64 -30.13
CA PHE A 604 -7.81 40.48 -30.09
C PHE A 604 -8.81 40.02 -31.14
N TYR A 605 -10.08 40.34 -30.91
CA TYR A 605 -11.11 40.15 -31.90
C TYR A 605 -10.85 40.95 -33.19
N PRO A 606 -11.42 40.51 -34.33
CA PRO A 606 -11.46 41.32 -35.54
C PRO A 606 -12.08 42.69 -35.29
N THR A 607 -11.57 43.72 -35.96
CA THR A 607 -12.12 45.09 -35.93
C THR A 607 -13.11 45.36 -37.06
N GLY A 608 -13.33 44.38 -37.92
CA GLY A 608 -14.31 44.45 -38.99
C GLY A 608 -14.21 43.31 -39.97
N PHE A 609 -15.19 43.28 -40.87
CA PHE A 609 -15.32 42.27 -41.90
C PHE A 609 -15.78 42.88 -43.20
N LYS A 610 -15.41 42.25 -44.31
CA LYS A 610 -16.02 42.49 -45.62
C LYS A 610 -16.33 41.17 -46.31
N VAL A 611 -17.51 41.10 -46.93
CA VAL A 611 -17.96 39.89 -47.63
C VAL A 611 -18.23 40.24 -49.09
N TRP A 612 -17.66 39.45 -49.99
CA TRP A 612 -17.95 39.49 -51.41
C TRP A 612 -18.45 38.14 -51.89
N VAL A 613 -19.23 38.17 -52.95
CA VAL A 613 -19.73 36.97 -53.64
C VAL A 613 -19.35 37.00 -55.11
N SER A 614 -19.18 35.83 -55.71
CA SER A 614 -18.89 35.68 -57.14
C SER A 614 -19.52 34.40 -57.71
N GLN A 615 -19.83 34.42 -59.00
CA GLN A 615 -20.30 33.24 -59.73
C GLN A 615 -19.16 32.53 -60.46
N ASP A 616 -18.19 33.29 -60.97
CA ASP A 616 -17.10 32.81 -61.83
C ASP A 616 -15.75 32.69 -61.11
N GLY A 617 -15.64 33.21 -59.88
CA GLY A 617 -14.41 33.23 -59.09
C GLY A 617 -13.44 34.35 -59.48
N ASN A 618 -13.77 35.19 -60.46
CA ASN A 618 -12.95 36.29 -60.95
C ASN A 618 -13.56 37.66 -60.61
N ASN A 619 -14.86 37.82 -60.82
CA ASN A 619 -15.59 39.05 -60.61
C ASN A 619 -16.34 39.00 -59.27
N TYR A 620 -15.86 39.75 -58.28
CA TYR A 620 -16.42 39.76 -56.92
C TYR A 620 -17.25 41.01 -56.67
N LYS A 621 -18.49 40.84 -56.21
CA LYS A 621 -19.38 41.91 -55.76
C LYS A 621 -19.36 42.00 -54.23
N LEU A 622 -19.07 43.17 -53.69
CA LEU A 622 -19.16 43.43 -52.25
C LEU A 622 -20.64 43.41 -51.84
N VAL A 623 -20.99 42.59 -50.85
CA VAL A 623 -22.36 42.45 -50.35
C VAL A 623 -22.53 42.87 -48.89
N HIS A 624 -21.43 42.91 -48.12
CA HIS A 624 -21.47 43.34 -46.72
C HIS A 624 -20.17 43.99 -46.28
N THR A 625 -20.27 44.94 -45.35
CA THR A 625 -19.15 45.53 -44.63
C THR A 625 -19.59 45.83 -43.23
N GLU A 626 -18.80 45.37 -42.26
CA GLU A 626 -19.10 45.52 -40.84
C GLU A 626 -17.88 46.04 -40.10
N LYS A 627 -18.10 46.96 -39.16
CA LYS A 627 -17.07 47.40 -38.22
C LYS A 627 -17.39 46.85 -36.84
N VAL A 628 -16.40 46.25 -36.21
CA VAL A 628 -16.49 45.74 -34.85
C VAL A 628 -15.74 46.71 -33.94
N PRO A 629 -16.35 47.20 -32.84
CA PRO A 629 -15.66 48.04 -31.88
C PRO A 629 -14.42 47.36 -31.32
N THR A 630 -13.33 48.10 -31.18
CA THR A 630 -12.14 47.62 -30.48
C THR A 630 -12.47 47.30 -29.03
N GLU A 631 -11.85 46.25 -28.49
CA GLU A 631 -12.10 45.81 -27.13
C GLU A 631 -11.70 46.88 -26.10
N LYS A 632 -12.47 46.95 -25.02
CA LYS A 632 -12.14 47.73 -23.82
C LYS A 632 -11.13 46.95 -22.97
N PRO A 633 -10.38 47.63 -22.08
CA PRO A 633 -9.42 46.95 -21.19
C PRO A 633 -10.06 45.77 -20.45
N ASN A 634 -9.52 44.57 -20.68
CA ASN A 634 -9.93 43.33 -20.01
C ASN A 634 -8.81 42.28 -20.11
N SER A 635 -8.90 41.23 -19.29
CA SER A 635 -7.99 40.08 -19.27
C SER A 635 -8.69 38.76 -19.60
N ASP A 636 -9.95 38.83 -20.06
CA ASP A 636 -10.78 37.65 -20.22
C ASP A 636 -10.36 36.86 -21.47
N THR A 637 -10.50 35.53 -21.38
CA THR A 637 -10.38 34.63 -22.53
C THR A 637 -11.78 34.35 -23.07
N LYS A 638 -12.08 34.82 -24.28
CA LYS A 638 -13.44 34.76 -24.84
C LYS A 638 -13.44 34.19 -26.26
N PHE A 639 -14.52 33.48 -26.59
CA PHE A 639 -14.79 32.92 -27.91
C PHE A 639 -16.09 33.50 -28.43
N GLN A 640 -16.11 33.90 -29.68
CA GLN A 640 -17.30 34.49 -30.27
C GLN A 640 -17.41 34.15 -31.75
N PHE A 641 -18.64 33.92 -32.19
CA PHE A 641 -18.99 33.99 -33.60
C PHE A 641 -19.49 35.39 -33.94
N PHE A 642 -18.98 35.93 -35.05
CA PHE A 642 -19.46 37.16 -35.66
C PHE A 642 -20.38 36.80 -36.82
N ASP A 643 -21.68 37.00 -36.62
CA ASP A 643 -22.71 36.64 -37.60
C ASP A 643 -22.97 37.80 -38.57
N LEU A 644 -22.40 37.68 -39.77
CA LEU A 644 -22.51 38.69 -40.82
C LEU A 644 -23.75 38.39 -41.66
N ASN A 645 -24.84 39.09 -41.38
CA ASN A 645 -26.06 38.98 -42.17
C ASN A 645 -25.88 39.70 -43.51
N ILE A 646 -26.07 38.98 -44.60
CA ILE A 646 -25.96 39.50 -45.96
C ILE A 646 -27.31 39.43 -46.66
N PRO A 647 -27.60 40.31 -47.64
CA PRO A 647 -28.76 40.12 -48.50
C PRO A 647 -28.72 38.73 -49.15
N PRO A 648 -29.81 37.93 -49.08
CA PRO A 648 -29.82 36.58 -49.65
C PRO A 648 -29.34 36.58 -51.10
N THR A 649 -28.16 35.99 -51.35
CA THR A 649 -27.49 36.06 -52.66
C THR A 649 -27.06 34.68 -53.10
N LYS A 650 -27.43 34.31 -54.33
CA LYS A 650 -26.94 33.09 -54.97
C LYS A 650 -25.50 33.27 -55.40
N SER A 651 -24.65 32.31 -55.06
CA SER A 651 -23.22 32.37 -55.38
C SER A 651 -22.56 31.01 -55.35
N THR A 652 -21.45 30.87 -56.08
CA THR A 652 -20.55 29.70 -56.04
C THR A 652 -19.24 30.01 -55.28
N PHE A 653 -18.92 31.29 -55.05
CA PHE A 653 -17.71 31.72 -54.38
C PHE A 653 -18.01 32.81 -53.34
N VAL A 654 -17.56 32.60 -52.11
CA VAL A 654 -17.64 33.61 -51.04
C VAL A 654 -16.23 34.03 -50.68
N LYS A 655 -16.00 35.34 -50.60
CA LYS A 655 -14.73 35.90 -50.15
C LYS A 655 -14.97 36.71 -48.89
N VAL A 656 -14.21 36.42 -47.84
CA VAL A 656 -14.34 37.04 -46.51
C VAL A 656 -13.00 37.65 -46.14
N GLU A 657 -12.97 38.97 -45.96
CA GLU A 657 -11.83 39.68 -45.37
C GLU A 657 -12.08 39.84 -43.87
N VAL A 658 -11.16 39.34 -43.05
CA VAL A 658 -11.18 39.48 -41.59
C VAL A 658 -10.13 40.51 -41.19
N ILE A 659 -10.58 41.64 -40.64
CA ILE A 659 -9.73 42.81 -40.42
C ILE A 659 -9.15 42.78 -39.01
N SER A 660 -7.82 42.67 -38.90
CA SER A 660 -7.11 42.71 -37.62
C SER A 660 -6.99 44.14 -37.08
N GLN A 661 -6.88 44.30 -35.76
CA GLN A 661 -6.50 45.57 -35.14
C GLN A 661 -5.06 46.00 -35.49
N LEU A 662 -4.24 45.07 -35.99
CA LEU A 662 -2.82 45.23 -36.37
C LEU A 662 -1.87 45.50 -35.21
N LYS A 663 -2.26 46.34 -34.26
CA LYS A 663 -1.44 46.76 -33.12
C LYS A 663 -2.18 46.66 -31.80
N ASN A 664 -1.42 46.39 -30.75
CA ASN A 664 -1.89 46.42 -29.37
C ASN A 664 -2.38 47.84 -29.01
N PRO A 665 -3.52 47.96 -28.31
CA PRO A 665 -4.11 49.24 -27.94
C PRO A 665 -3.27 49.96 -26.86
N SER A 666 -3.55 51.24 -26.63
CA SER A 666 -2.81 52.08 -25.67
C SER A 666 -2.86 51.58 -24.23
N TRP A 667 -3.94 50.88 -23.86
CA TRP A 667 -4.15 50.34 -22.52
C TRP A 667 -3.48 48.98 -22.29
N HIS A 668 -2.96 48.34 -23.34
CA HIS A 668 -2.31 47.04 -23.24
C HIS A 668 -0.90 47.18 -22.64
N THR A 669 -0.36 46.12 -22.04
CA THR A 669 0.98 46.14 -21.39
C THR A 669 2.14 46.42 -22.35
N ASN A 670 1.94 46.14 -23.64
CA ASN A 670 2.86 46.49 -24.73
C ASN A 670 2.15 47.30 -25.83
N PRO A 671 1.89 48.60 -25.64
CA PRO A 671 1.20 49.44 -26.63
C PRO A 671 1.94 49.53 -27.97
N GLY A 672 1.21 49.49 -29.09
CA GLY A 672 1.78 49.68 -30.42
C GLY A 672 2.57 48.50 -31.00
N GLY A 673 2.87 47.48 -30.19
CA GLY A 673 3.37 46.18 -30.66
C GLY A 673 2.36 45.49 -31.58
N LYS A 674 2.79 44.51 -32.38
CA LYS A 674 1.87 43.79 -33.28
C LYS A 674 0.89 42.94 -32.49
N SER A 675 -0.39 42.98 -32.89
CA SER A 675 -1.44 42.16 -32.30
C SER A 675 -1.65 40.87 -33.11
N TRP A 676 -2.17 39.85 -32.46
CA TRP A 676 -2.59 38.60 -33.08
C TRP A 676 -4.08 38.62 -33.42
N LEU A 677 -4.42 37.99 -34.54
CA LEU A 677 -5.77 37.66 -34.98
C LEU A 677 -5.87 36.14 -35.10
N PHE A 678 -6.82 35.53 -34.40
CA PHE A 678 -7.06 34.08 -34.40
C PHE A 678 -8.50 33.78 -34.84
N VAL A 679 -8.62 32.88 -35.82
CA VAL A 679 -9.91 32.44 -36.39
C VAL A 679 -9.91 30.91 -36.47
N ASP A 680 -11.00 30.29 -36.04
CA ASP A 680 -11.18 28.82 -36.10
C ASP A 680 -12.09 28.42 -37.26
N GLU A 681 -13.23 29.09 -37.49
CA GLU A 681 -14.23 28.63 -38.46
C GLU A 681 -14.87 29.77 -39.28
N ILE A 682 -15.25 29.48 -40.53
CA ILE A 682 -16.16 30.28 -41.36
C ILE A 682 -17.36 29.41 -41.77
N VAL A 683 -18.53 29.70 -41.21
CA VAL A 683 -19.78 28.97 -41.49
C VAL A 683 -20.67 29.76 -42.44
N LEU A 684 -21.28 29.07 -43.40
CA LEU A 684 -22.21 29.64 -44.38
C LEU A 684 -23.60 29.06 -44.20
N ASN A 685 -24.62 29.92 -44.25
CA ASN A 685 -26.03 29.51 -44.15
C ASN A 685 -26.96 30.31 -45.06
#